data_AF-A0A349JKU1-F1
#
_entry.id   AF-A0A349JKU1-F1
#
_cell.length_a   1.000
_cell.length_b   1.000
_cell.length_c   1.000
_cell.angle_alpha   90.00
_cell.angle_beta   90.00
_cell.angle_gamma   90.00
#
_symmetry.space_group_name_H-M   'P 1'
#
loop_
_entity.id
_entity.type
_entity.pdbx_description
1 polymer ?
#
loop_
_entity_poly.entity_id
_entity_poly.type
_entity_poly.pdbx_seq_one_letter_code
_entity_poly.pdbx_strand_id
1 'polypeptide(L)'
;MRKIGKIKWFGGHNNKTGRQNDFGFIACEGKPNDIFVHLRQINCSATALIEGTIVTFEVITNFRDGKEEAKNLHLLIDETDTEIIAFCATNEDKNLWRPVFSNYLANFSIDEAISLILQKLETLSDGERVSFVRSLPNQILFSHKARKIRELFAKDEHLNLCVKMLNDRVSLLKDYSFKEEINATIEGASVQVVEKIWESIPSELYVDVPEQRKRFNLKIHARCLVKLILDPKDDQSKSIFIMELIECLKEANKDEFWEIIPDEILIYEQIWPIANPKRRVRILVNKLEKTEKENHKEIISELVKTIAKTSINEHSILLLEIPEWLKENEAFFPFKSPVEQVNLVWNLIEAGLWSLAWVRLSKEAKIICIYRVLKYKINTNTFFAELKKLETEKPENEPLVKYVINILWAKDRPAKRNEAFQRAHELLQEWVIEQAWNSTEPLNLYPILPVCQPKKVDYCEGKPWPTEEDKASGAKKVSRAFCPRANKSCSLFEPNTERNFSFGLEGARLYAECTQDWKDWSLLELLQATGVVPSLPDLKSDEYVQKLSGWINRLNEIRDRLKCSVCSQTMTPNDKYSKALARYNMTVASCKKGNGHDRNIYFNHCWACYQIIDSRESKIQLDGLYICIHCGSGAKKSLSYSQGDICPKCGTAEMKQKEEGSRFIQCSSCQHTIRLPAQQHLTGYRWRGYKFK
;
A
#
# COMPACT_ATOMS: atom_id res chain seq x y z
N MET A 1 32.23 23.28 65.50
CA MET A 1 32.10 22.03 64.72
C MET A 1 30.84 22.15 63.89
N ARG A 2 30.96 21.92 62.59
CA ARG A 2 29.85 21.97 61.66
C ARG A 2 28.96 20.74 61.83
N LYS A 3 27.65 20.91 61.67
CA LYS A 3 26.62 19.91 61.89
C LYS A 3 25.71 19.87 60.67
N ILE A 4 25.10 18.71 60.43
CA ILE A 4 24.09 18.49 59.40
C ILE A 4 22.71 18.49 60.09
N GLY A 5 21.73 19.09 59.45
CA GLY A 5 20.36 19.08 59.92
C GLY A 5 19.35 19.25 58.79
N LYS A 6 18.08 19.10 59.13
CA LYS A 6 16.96 19.20 58.20
C LYS A 6 16.11 20.41 58.55
N ILE A 7 15.84 21.29 57.60
CA ILE A 7 14.94 22.42 57.81
C ILE A 7 13.57 21.89 58.20
N LYS A 8 13.09 22.29 59.37
CA LYS A 8 11.72 22.00 59.82
C LYS A 8 10.77 23.07 59.34
N TRP A 9 11.19 24.33 59.43
CA TRP A 9 10.43 25.49 58.99
C TRP A 9 11.33 26.72 58.94
N PHE A 10 11.13 27.62 57.98
CA PHE A 10 11.86 28.88 57.88
C PHE A 10 10.98 29.97 57.25
N GLY A 11 10.91 31.15 57.87
CA GLY A 11 10.23 32.32 57.31
C GLY A 11 8.72 32.39 57.58
N GLY A 12 7.93 32.75 56.56
CA GLY A 12 6.46 32.80 56.65
C GLY A 12 5.88 34.06 57.31
N HIS A 13 4.62 34.35 56.99
CA HIS A 13 3.94 35.55 57.48
C HIS A 13 3.38 35.33 58.89
N ASN A 14 3.72 36.25 59.80
CA ASN A 14 3.24 36.22 61.17
C ASN A 14 1.94 37.02 61.30
N ASN A 15 0.80 36.32 61.37
CA ASN A 15 -0.53 36.93 61.50
C ASN A 15 -0.71 37.79 62.76
N LYS A 16 0.14 37.64 63.79
CA LYS A 16 0.08 38.45 65.02
C LYS A 16 0.83 39.77 64.89
N THR A 17 1.88 39.83 64.06
CA THR A 17 2.75 41.02 63.94
C THR A 17 2.66 41.69 62.57
N GLY A 18 1.99 41.07 61.60
CA GLY A 18 1.85 41.57 60.22
C GLY A 18 3.16 41.60 59.43
N ARG A 19 4.21 40.91 59.88
CA ARG A 19 5.55 40.89 59.26
C ARG A 19 5.95 39.47 58.84
N GLN A 20 6.88 39.36 57.92
CA GLN A 20 7.57 38.09 57.64
C GLN A 20 8.48 37.74 58.82
N ASN A 21 8.56 36.46 59.18
CA ASN A 21 9.56 36.02 60.15
C ASN A 21 10.92 35.95 59.47
N ASP A 22 11.95 36.45 60.14
CA ASP A 22 13.34 36.40 59.69
C ASP A 22 14.10 35.26 60.37
N PHE A 23 13.43 34.15 60.69
CA PHE A 23 14.04 33.02 61.38
C PHE A 23 13.39 31.68 61.01
N GLY A 24 14.02 30.59 61.43
CA GLY A 24 13.53 29.23 61.26
C GLY A 24 14.10 28.27 62.29
N PHE A 25 13.76 27.00 62.12
CA PHE A 25 14.14 25.89 63.00
C PHE A 25 14.68 24.71 62.19
N ILE A 26 15.75 24.12 62.70
CA ILE A 26 16.46 22.99 62.09
C ILE A 26 16.36 21.79 63.03
N ALA A 27 15.88 20.66 62.50
CA ALA A 27 15.90 19.40 63.20
C ALA A 27 17.29 18.74 63.08
N CYS A 28 17.87 18.35 64.21
CA CYS A 28 19.11 17.57 64.28
C CYS A 28 18.83 16.17 64.79
N GLU A 29 19.44 15.19 64.16
CA GLU A 29 19.37 13.81 64.62
C GLU A 29 20.01 13.67 66.02
N GLY A 30 19.33 12.94 66.91
CA GLY A 30 19.79 12.73 68.29
C GLY A 30 19.59 13.92 69.24
N LYS A 31 18.98 15.03 68.81
CA LYS A 31 18.62 16.16 69.67
C LYS A 31 17.10 16.27 69.84
N PRO A 32 16.60 16.44 71.08
CA PRO A 32 15.17 16.58 71.33
C PRO A 32 14.62 17.96 70.96
N ASN A 33 15.50 18.99 70.92
CA ASN A 33 15.12 20.36 70.63
C ASN A 33 15.60 20.79 69.24
N ASP A 34 14.76 21.50 68.51
CA ASP A 34 15.13 22.12 67.23
C ASP A 34 16.13 23.26 67.46
N ILE A 35 17.05 23.45 66.51
CA ILE A 35 18.04 24.53 66.56
C ILE A 35 17.49 25.75 65.83
N PHE A 36 17.50 26.89 66.53
CA PHE A 36 17.04 28.17 66.00
C PHE A 36 18.06 28.73 64.98
N VAL A 37 17.58 29.30 63.88
CA VAL A 37 18.42 30.00 62.90
C VAL A 37 17.80 31.33 62.49
N HIS A 38 18.60 32.39 62.42
CA HIS A 38 18.17 33.71 61.96
C HIS A 38 18.55 33.93 60.48
N LEU A 39 17.78 34.73 59.74
CA LEU A 39 18.00 35.08 58.32
C LEU A 39 19.40 35.67 58.05
N ARG A 40 20.00 36.32 59.04
CA ARG A 40 21.36 36.87 58.94
C ARG A 40 22.46 35.80 58.96
N GLN A 41 22.12 34.56 59.28
CA GLN A 41 23.06 33.46 59.41
C GLN A 41 22.99 32.47 58.24
N ILE A 42 22.11 32.70 57.26
CA ILE A 42 22.00 31.85 56.07
C ILE A 42 22.88 32.42 54.95
N ASN A 43 23.63 31.55 54.29
CA ASN A 43 24.50 31.86 53.16
C ASN A 43 23.94 31.27 51.86
N CYS A 44 22.62 31.17 51.78
CA CYS A 44 21.88 30.68 50.62
C CYS A 44 20.57 31.46 50.47
N SER A 45 19.83 31.24 49.39
CA SER A 45 18.51 31.86 49.22
C SER A 45 17.53 31.34 50.28
N ALA A 46 16.86 32.24 51.00
CA ALA A 46 15.80 31.88 51.95
C ALA A 46 14.69 31.04 51.30
N THR A 47 14.43 31.23 50.00
CA THR A 47 13.43 30.46 49.25
C THR A 47 13.81 29.00 49.03
N ALA A 48 15.09 28.63 49.17
CA ALA A 48 15.56 27.25 49.09
C ALA A 48 15.41 26.48 50.42
N LEU A 49 15.15 27.19 51.53
CA LEU A 49 14.99 26.64 52.87
C LEU A 49 13.54 26.21 53.14
N ILE A 50 13.03 25.34 52.28
CA ILE A 50 11.73 24.70 52.49
C ILE A 50 11.85 23.56 53.51
N GLU A 51 10.72 23.17 54.10
CA GLU A 51 10.67 22.02 55.00
C GLU A 51 11.24 20.77 54.29
N GLY A 52 12.20 20.14 54.95
CA GLY A 52 12.87 18.94 54.47
C GLY A 52 14.22 19.15 53.83
N THR A 53 14.61 20.38 53.49
CA THR A 53 15.93 20.69 52.92
C THR A 53 17.05 20.33 53.90
N ILE A 54 18.09 19.65 53.42
CA ILE A 54 19.27 19.34 54.22
C ILE A 54 20.26 20.51 54.15
N VAL A 55 20.75 20.91 55.32
CA VAL A 55 21.64 22.06 55.52
C VAL A 55 22.81 21.69 56.40
N THR A 56 23.90 22.44 56.23
CA THR A 56 25.07 22.38 57.11
C THR A 56 25.27 23.72 57.80
N PHE A 57 25.66 23.70 59.08
CA PHE A 57 25.75 24.90 59.90
C PHE A 57 26.62 24.67 61.14
N GLU A 58 26.98 25.73 61.85
CA GLU A 58 27.70 25.67 63.12
C GLU A 58 26.74 25.90 64.29
N VAL A 59 26.89 25.11 65.37
CA VAL A 59 26.09 25.29 66.58
C VAL A 59 26.84 26.17 67.57
N ILE A 60 26.19 27.21 68.06
CA ILE A 60 26.72 28.11 69.09
C ILE A 60 25.70 28.26 70.21
N THR A 61 26.14 28.25 71.47
CA THR A 61 25.28 28.55 72.62
C THR A 61 25.25 30.05 72.85
N ASN A 62 24.05 30.63 72.83
CA ASN A 62 23.85 32.04 73.14
C ASN A 62 24.04 32.28 74.64
N PHE A 63 25.02 33.11 75.00
CA PHE A 63 25.35 33.39 76.41
C PHE A 63 24.23 34.09 77.20
N ARG A 64 23.24 34.67 76.52
CA ARG A 64 22.16 35.44 77.19
C ARG A 64 21.02 34.56 77.71
N ASP A 65 20.63 33.56 76.95
CA ASP A 65 19.48 32.69 77.26
C ASP A 65 19.84 31.20 77.35
N GLY A 66 21.12 30.87 77.13
CA GLY A 66 21.64 29.51 77.16
C GLY A 66 21.17 28.63 76.01
N LYS A 67 20.49 29.19 75.00
CA LYS A 67 19.91 28.43 73.89
C LYS A 67 20.91 28.22 72.76
N GLU A 68 20.81 27.09 72.09
CA GLU A 68 21.61 26.80 70.90
C GLU A 68 21.02 27.49 69.66
N GLU A 69 21.88 28.18 68.91
CA GLU A 69 21.58 28.80 67.62
C GLU A 69 22.52 28.30 66.52
N ALA A 70 22.02 28.25 65.30
CA ALA A 70 22.79 27.91 64.10
C ALA A 70 23.41 29.17 63.46
N LYS A 71 24.69 29.08 63.11
CA LYS A 71 25.43 30.09 62.33
C LYS A 71 25.99 29.52 61.04
N ASN A 72 26.30 30.39 60.08
CA ASN A 72 26.94 30.03 58.81
C ASN A 72 26.22 28.87 58.09
N LEU A 73 24.90 28.96 57.97
CA LEU A 73 24.07 27.93 57.36
C LEU A 73 24.22 27.92 55.83
N HIS A 74 24.53 26.76 55.27
CA HIS A 74 24.59 26.53 53.82
C HIS A 74 23.67 25.36 53.43
N LEU A 75 23.27 25.31 52.16
CA LEU A 75 22.66 24.10 51.63
C LEU A 75 23.71 23.00 51.56
N LEU A 76 23.34 21.75 51.78
CA LEU A 76 24.28 20.63 51.71
C LEU A 76 24.97 20.52 50.33
N ILE A 77 24.27 20.88 49.25
CA ILE A 77 24.85 20.89 47.89
C ILE A 77 25.99 21.90 47.71
N ASP A 78 26.01 22.94 48.53
CA ASP A 78 27.02 24.00 48.52
C ASP A 78 28.15 23.74 49.54
N GLU A 79 28.17 22.55 50.17
CA GLU A 79 29.20 22.21 51.14
C GLU A 79 30.55 22.04 50.46
N THR A 80 31.59 22.54 51.13
CA THR A 80 32.99 22.50 50.67
C THR A 80 33.91 21.75 51.62
N ASP A 81 33.48 21.49 52.85
CA ASP A 81 34.23 20.69 53.83
C ASP A 81 34.32 19.23 53.37
N THR A 82 35.54 18.77 53.08
CA THR A 82 35.79 17.44 52.51
C THR A 82 35.43 16.31 53.46
N GLU A 83 35.53 16.51 54.78
CA GLU A 83 35.15 15.50 55.76
C GLU A 83 33.62 15.34 55.80
N ILE A 84 32.89 16.44 55.76
CA ILE A 84 31.42 16.44 55.72
C ILE A 84 30.91 15.84 54.40
N ILE A 85 31.52 16.22 53.27
CA ILE A 85 31.19 15.68 51.95
C ILE A 85 31.44 14.16 51.94
N ALA A 86 32.58 13.68 52.43
CA ALA A 86 32.89 12.25 52.49
C ALA A 86 31.92 11.49 53.40
N PHE A 87 31.60 12.05 54.57
CA PHE A 87 30.60 11.49 55.48
C PHE A 87 29.22 11.38 54.82
N CYS A 88 28.78 12.43 54.13
CA CYS A 88 27.49 12.44 53.46
C CYS A 88 27.47 11.49 52.26
N ALA A 89 28.51 11.47 51.43
CA ALA A 89 28.60 10.65 50.21
C ALA A 89 28.57 9.13 50.49
N THR A 90 29.15 8.71 51.63
CA THR A 90 29.17 7.31 52.08
C THR A 90 27.92 6.89 52.84
N ASN A 91 27.01 7.82 53.15
CA ASN A 91 25.76 7.53 53.83
C ASN A 91 24.75 6.79 52.92
N GLU A 92 23.85 6.01 53.51
CA GLU A 92 22.77 5.31 52.82
C GLU A 92 21.60 6.25 52.47
N ASP A 93 21.36 7.31 53.26
CA ASP A 93 20.27 8.25 52.99
C ASP A 93 20.54 9.07 51.71
N LYS A 94 19.65 8.88 50.73
CA LYS A 94 19.68 9.60 49.44
C LYS A 94 19.60 11.11 49.56
N ASN A 95 19.03 11.64 50.63
CA ASN A 95 18.98 13.09 50.86
C ASN A 95 20.35 13.64 51.31
N LEU A 96 21.23 12.78 51.84
CA LEU A 96 22.58 13.14 52.27
C LEU A 96 23.60 12.92 51.15
N TRP A 97 23.67 11.73 50.56
CA TRP A 97 24.75 11.43 49.63
C TRP A 97 24.57 12.12 48.28
N ARG A 98 23.33 12.18 47.77
CA ARG A 98 23.05 12.58 46.39
C ARG A 98 23.43 14.03 46.07
N PRO A 99 23.18 15.02 46.93
CA PRO A 99 23.57 16.41 46.66
C PRO A 99 25.08 16.60 46.57
N VAL A 100 25.88 15.78 47.28
CA VAL A 100 27.33 15.99 47.40
C VAL A 100 28.16 14.99 46.61
N PHE A 101 27.56 13.92 46.07
CA PHE A 101 28.32 12.82 45.49
C PHE A 101 29.23 13.28 44.33
N SER A 102 28.76 14.17 43.47
CA SER A 102 29.58 14.74 42.39
C SER A 102 30.78 15.52 42.93
N ASN A 103 30.61 16.29 44.02
CA ASN A 103 31.71 17.01 44.68
C ASN A 103 32.68 16.04 45.36
N TYR A 104 32.15 14.95 45.93
CA TYR A 104 32.97 13.89 46.50
C TYR A 104 33.87 13.25 45.44
N LEU A 105 33.33 12.91 44.27
CA LEU A 105 34.08 12.33 43.16
C LEU A 105 35.17 13.25 42.61
N ALA A 106 35.01 14.57 42.72
CA ALA A 106 36.00 15.54 42.25
C ALA A 106 37.35 15.47 43.00
N ASN A 107 37.38 14.83 44.18
CA ASN A 107 38.59 14.62 44.97
C ASN A 107 39.42 13.41 44.52
N PHE A 108 38.94 12.66 43.52
CA PHE A 108 39.56 11.41 43.08
C PHE A 108 40.00 11.48 41.61
N SER A 109 40.95 10.63 41.24
CA SER A 109 41.23 10.40 39.82
C SER A 109 40.00 9.80 39.12
N ILE A 110 39.93 9.91 37.80
CA ILE A 110 38.81 9.36 37.01
C ILE A 110 38.62 7.84 37.28
N ASP A 111 39.72 7.10 37.43
CA ASP A 111 39.68 5.64 37.65
C ASP A 111 39.12 5.28 39.04
N GLU A 112 39.55 6.01 40.07
CA GLU A 112 39.03 5.88 41.43
C GLU A 112 37.55 6.30 41.49
N ALA A 113 37.20 7.42 40.85
CA ALA A 113 35.83 7.91 40.76
C ALA A 113 34.89 6.88 40.10
N ILE A 114 35.32 6.24 39.01
CA ILE A 114 34.56 5.15 38.37
C ILE A 114 34.37 3.97 39.33
N SER A 115 35.40 3.60 40.07
CA SER A 115 35.32 2.49 41.05
C SER A 115 34.32 2.79 42.16
N LEU A 116 34.34 4.03 42.68
CA LEU A 116 33.38 4.49 43.70
C LEU A 116 31.95 4.56 43.16
N ILE A 117 31.75 4.98 41.90
CA ILE A 117 30.44 4.97 41.25
C ILE A 117 29.90 3.55 41.14
N LEU A 118 30.72 2.59 40.67
CA LEU A 118 30.30 1.19 40.54
C LEU A 118 29.93 0.59 41.89
N GLN A 119 30.71 0.86 42.94
CA GLN A 119 30.37 0.45 44.30
C GLN A 119 29.06 1.08 44.77
N LYS A 120 28.84 2.37 44.52
CA LYS A 120 27.57 3.03 44.90
C LYS A 120 26.39 2.40 44.16
N LEU A 121 26.53 2.09 42.87
CA LEU A 121 25.47 1.48 42.06
C LEU A 121 25.00 0.11 42.59
N GLU A 122 25.87 -0.67 43.23
CA GLU A 122 25.52 -1.94 43.85
C GLU A 122 24.52 -1.76 45.01
N THR A 123 24.56 -0.61 45.69
CA THR A 123 23.66 -0.28 46.81
C THR A 123 22.31 0.30 46.39
N LEU A 124 22.13 0.65 45.11
CA LEU A 124 20.95 1.35 44.61
C LEU A 124 19.94 0.41 43.94
N SER A 125 18.65 0.74 44.06
CA SER A 125 17.59 0.10 43.26
C SER A 125 17.68 0.48 41.78
N ASP A 126 17.06 -0.30 40.89
CA ASP A 126 17.14 -0.05 39.44
C ASP A 126 16.65 1.34 39.01
N GLY A 127 15.58 1.84 39.64
CA GLY A 127 15.09 3.21 39.38
C GLY A 127 16.06 4.30 39.85
N GLU A 128 16.76 4.06 40.96
CA GLU A 128 17.75 4.99 41.51
C GLU A 128 19.05 4.99 40.68
N ARG A 129 19.48 3.82 40.18
CA ARG A 129 20.65 3.69 39.30
C ARG A 129 20.54 4.59 38.09
N VAL A 130 19.43 4.52 37.35
CA VAL A 130 19.22 5.34 36.15
C VAL A 130 19.29 6.83 36.46
N SER A 131 18.59 7.25 37.52
CA SER A 131 18.56 8.66 37.91
C SER A 131 19.92 9.17 38.41
N PHE A 132 20.69 8.32 39.08
CA PHE A 132 22.03 8.63 39.56
C PHE A 132 23.03 8.76 38.40
N VAL A 133 23.05 7.77 37.50
CA VAL A 133 23.96 7.77 36.35
C VAL A 133 23.76 9.01 35.45
N ARG A 134 22.52 9.46 35.25
CA ARG A 134 22.21 10.71 34.51
C ARG A 134 22.73 11.98 35.17
N SER A 135 23.04 11.95 36.47
CA SER A 135 23.59 13.10 37.20
C SER A 135 25.12 13.17 37.17
N LEU A 136 25.78 12.15 36.62
CA LEU A 136 27.24 12.07 36.61
C LEU A 136 27.87 13.05 35.60
N PRO A 137 29.04 13.65 35.93
CA PRO A 137 29.76 14.52 35.00
C PRO A 137 30.20 13.81 33.71
N ASN A 138 30.07 14.50 32.57
CA ASN A 138 30.54 13.98 31.28
C ASN A 138 32.02 13.61 31.28
N GLN A 139 32.86 14.31 32.04
CA GLN A 139 34.29 14.00 32.16
C GLN A 139 34.55 12.55 32.61
N ILE A 140 33.70 12.03 33.50
CA ILE A 140 33.76 10.64 33.96
C ILE A 140 33.14 9.72 32.91
N LEU A 141 31.95 10.07 32.41
CA LEU A 141 31.22 9.27 31.44
C LEU A 141 31.98 9.10 30.11
N PHE A 142 32.85 10.03 29.75
CA PHE A 142 33.67 10.00 28.52
C PHE A 142 34.95 9.18 28.69
N SER A 143 35.20 8.61 29.87
CA SER A 143 36.30 7.68 30.09
C SER A 143 36.04 6.35 29.38
N HIS A 144 37.07 5.77 28.76
CA HIS A 144 36.99 4.43 28.15
C HIS A 144 36.61 3.35 29.19
N LYS A 145 37.00 3.52 30.46
CA LYS A 145 36.67 2.58 31.55
C LYS A 145 35.24 2.69 32.06
N ALA A 146 34.51 3.75 31.69
CA ALA A 146 33.14 3.99 32.15
C ALA A 146 32.06 3.23 31.34
N ARG A 147 32.44 2.29 30.46
CA ARG A 147 31.49 1.52 29.63
C ARG A 147 30.36 0.87 30.43
N LYS A 148 30.70 0.19 31.53
CA LYS A 148 29.70 -0.45 32.42
C LYS A 148 28.68 0.53 33.01
N ILE A 149 29.09 1.78 33.23
CA ILE A 149 28.20 2.84 33.70
C ILE A 149 27.29 3.29 32.54
N ARG A 150 27.85 3.45 31.34
CA ARG A 150 27.08 3.85 30.14
C ARG A 150 26.04 2.82 29.73
N GLU A 151 26.32 1.53 29.92
CA GLU A 151 25.39 0.42 29.64
C GLU A 151 24.11 0.46 30.49
N LEU A 152 24.07 1.27 31.56
CA LEU A 152 22.88 1.49 32.39
C LEU A 152 21.93 2.55 31.81
N PHE A 153 22.36 3.34 30.82
CA PHE A 153 21.47 4.25 30.11
C PHE A 153 20.53 3.47 29.18
N ALA A 154 19.35 4.05 28.91
CA ALA A 154 18.54 3.58 27.80
C ALA A 154 19.34 3.68 26.49
N LYS A 155 19.11 2.76 25.55
CA LYS A 155 19.91 2.67 24.30
C LYS A 155 19.98 3.99 23.53
N ASP A 156 18.90 4.75 23.49
CA ASP A 156 18.85 6.07 22.86
C ASP A 156 19.76 7.09 23.54
N GLU A 157 19.77 7.12 24.87
CA GLU A 157 20.62 8.02 25.66
C GLU A 157 22.09 7.60 25.57
N HIS A 158 22.35 6.29 25.63
CA HIS A 158 23.68 5.70 25.47
C HIS A 158 24.28 6.06 24.11
N LEU A 159 23.51 5.89 23.03
CA LEU A 159 23.97 6.24 21.69
C LEU A 159 24.28 7.74 21.56
N ASN A 160 23.41 8.61 22.07
CA ASN A 160 23.67 10.06 22.10
C ASN A 160 24.95 10.40 22.86
N LEU A 161 25.24 9.70 23.95
CA LEU A 161 26.46 9.88 24.73
C LEU A 161 27.70 9.43 23.93
N CYS A 162 27.65 8.26 23.29
CA CYS A 162 28.72 7.76 22.43
C CYS A 162 29.01 8.72 21.27
N VAL A 163 27.99 9.26 20.61
CA VAL A 163 28.18 10.25 19.52
C VAL A 163 28.81 11.55 20.06
N LYS A 164 28.39 12.03 21.24
CA LYS A 164 29.04 13.19 21.88
C LYS A 164 30.50 12.92 22.21
N MET A 165 30.83 11.73 22.73
CA MET A 165 32.21 11.32 23.01
C MET A 165 33.05 11.31 21.74
N LEU A 166 32.49 10.82 20.65
CA LEU A 166 33.18 10.74 19.37
C LEU A 166 33.47 12.12 18.78
N ASN A 167 32.52 13.06 18.91
CA ASN A 167 32.70 14.44 18.51
C ASN A 167 33.74 15.18 19.36
N ASP A 168 33.84 14.85 20.65
CA ASP A 168 34.89 15.39 21.55
C ASP A 168 36.28 14.79 21.23
N ARG A 169 36.32 13.51 20.86
CA ARG A 169 37.58 12.74 20.70
C ARG A 169 37.54 11.82 19.49
N VAL A 170 37.89 12.39 18.34
CA VAL A 170 38.00 11.65 17.06
C VAL A 170 38.97 10.47 17.14
N SER A 171 39.97 10.51 18.03
CA SER A 171 40.91 9.40 18.25
C SER A 171 40.24 8.08 18.67
N LEU A 172 39.02 8.14 19.24
CA LEU A 172 38.22 6.95 19.58
C LEU A 172 37.83 6.12 18.36
N LEU A 173 37.92 6.66 17.13
CA LEU A 173 37.78 5.90 15.89
C LEU A 173 38.84 4.81 15.71
N LYS A 174 39.91 4.78 16.51
CA LYS A 174 40.91 3.73 16.50
C LYS A 174 40.68 2.66 17.58
N ASP A 175 39.76 2.90 18.51
CA ASP A 175 39.46 1.98 19.61
C ASP A 175 38.39 0.97 19.19
N TYR A 176 38.80 -0.29 19.03
CA TYR A 176 37.91 -1.38 18.63
C TYR A 176 36.77 -1.63 19.63
N SER A 177 37.03 -1.53 20.94
CA SER A 177 36.02 -1.74 21.98
C SER A 177 34.93 -0.65 21.92
N PHE A 178 35.33 0.59 21.64
CA PHE A 178 34.39 1.69 21.47
C PHE A 178 33.57 1.56 20.19
N LYS A 179 34.17 1.08 19.08
CA LYS A 179 33.43 0.75 17.85
C LYS A 179 32.35 -0.30 18.10
N GLU A 180 32.67 -1.35 18.84
CA GLU A 180 31.67 -2.36 19.21
C GLU A 180 30.56 -1.79 20.09
N GLU A 181 30.90 -0.92 21.05
CA GLU A 181 29.92 -0.25 21.90
C GLU A 181 28.95 0.64 21.11
N ILE A 182 29.44 1.46 20.18
CA ILE A 182 28.57 2.31 19.36
C ILE A 182 27.70 1.47 18.40
N ASN A 183 28.23 0.38 17.84
CA ASN A 183 27.45 -0.51 16.97
C ASN A 183 26.32 -1.19 17.74
N ALA A 184 26.61 -1.74 18.92
CA ALA A 184 25.62 -2.38 19.77
C ALA A 184 24.54 -1.41 20.30
N THR A 185 24.84 -0.11 20.38
CA THR A 185 23.86 0.91 20.76
C THR A 185 23.00 1.34 19.58
N ILE A 186 23.54 1.39 18.35
CA ILE A 186 22.75 1.64 17.12
C ILE A 186 21.74 0.51 16.88
N GLU A 187 22.16 -0.75 17.04
CA GLU A 187 21.28 -1.92 16.88
C GLU A 187 20.10 -1.90 17.88
N GLY A 188 20.31 -1.38 19.09
CA GLY A 188 19.32 -1.35 20.16
C GLY A 188 18.52 -0.05 20.29
N ALA A 189 18.92 1.02 19.60
CA ALA A 189 18.29 2.33 19.70
C ALA A 189 17.05 2.45 18.80
N SER A 190 16.16 3.37 19.13
CA SER A 190 14.99 3.68 18.32
C SER A 190 15.41 4.29 16.97
N VAL A 191 14.72 3.90 15.90
CA VAL A 191 15.01 4.37 14.53
C VAL A 191 15.03 5.89 14.46
N GLN A 192 14.11 6.57 15.14
CA GLN A 192 14.00 8.03 15.16
C GLN A 192 15.24 8.71 15.74
N VAL A 193 15.82 8.15 16.82
CA VAL A 193 17.04 8.70 17.43
C VAL A 193 18.24 8.46 16.53
N VAL A 194 18.40 7.25 15.99
CA VAL A 194 19.48 6.95 15.05
C VAL A 194 19.40 7.86 13.82
N GLU A 195 18.20 8.07 13.25
CA GLU A 195 18.00 8.96 12.10
C GLU A 195 18.38 10.42 12.40
N LYS A 196 18.08 10.91 13.61
CA LYS A 196 18.37 12.30 14.00
C LYS A 196 19.87 12.59 14.11
N ILE A 197 20.65 11.61 14.52
CA ILE A 197 22.10 11.78 14.80
C ILE A 197 22.99 11.15 13.73
N TRP A 198 22.41 10.47 12.74
CA TRP A 198 23.13 9.71 11.71
C TRP A 198 24.25 10.51 11.03
N GLU A 199 23.97 11.76 10.67
CA GLU A 199 24.95 12.63 10.01
C GLU A 199 26.17 12.94 10.89
N SER A 200 26.02 12.88 12.22
CA SER A 200 27.12 13.05 13.17
C SER A 200 27.97 11.80 13.38
N ILE A 201 27.61 10.68 12.75
CA ILE A 201 28.35 9.42 12.87
C ILE A 201 29.34 9.31 11.70
N PRO A 202 30.67 9.27 11.95
CA PRO A 202 31.71 9.13 10.93
C PRO A 202 31.63 7.80 10.18
N SER A 203 31.90 7.81 8.88
CA SER A 203 31.83 6.62 8.01
C SER A 203 32.91 5.59 8.35
N GLU A 204 34.05 6.02 8.91
CA GLU A 204 35.20 5.20 9.32
C GLU A 204 34.87 4.18 10.41
N LEU A 205 33.74 4.33 11.10
CA LEU A 205 33.21 3.31 12.00
C LEU A 205 32.75 2.06 11.25
N TYR A 206 32.35 2.21 9.98
CA TYR A 206 31.64 1.19 9.23
C TYR A 206 32.38 0.65 8.02
N VAL A 207 33.44 1.30 7.52
CA VAL A 207 34.13 0.92 6.27
C VAL A 207 34.51 -0.56 6.24
N ASP A 208 35.21 -1.05 7.27
CA ASP A 208 35.86 -2.37 7.27
C ASP A 208 35.07 -3.45 8.06
N VAL A 209 33.77 -3.24 8.32
CA VAL A 209 32.95 -4.08 9.21
C VAL A 209 31.61 -4.50 8.57
N PRO A 210 31.63 -5.30 7.48
CA PRO A 210 30.43 -5.67 6.72
C PRO A 210 29.38 -6.41 7.56
N GLU A 211 29.82 -7.30 8.45
CA GLU A 211 28.91 -8.09 9.28
C GLU A 211 28.19 -7.24 10.32
N GLN A 212 28.79 -6.13 10.77
CA GLN A 212 28.16 -5.17 11.66
C GLN A 212 27.16 -4.30 10.91
N ARG A 213 27.47 -3.86 9.67
CA ARG A 213 26.54 -3.09 8.85
C ARG A 213 25.22 -3.84 8.60
N LYS A 214 25.32 -5.13 8.30
CA LYS A 214 24.17 -6.02 8.03
C LYS A 214 23.25 -6.24 9.23
N ARG A 215 23.71 -5.95 10.45
CA ARG A 215 22.88 -6.05 11.67
C ARG A 215 21.99 -4.83 11.87
N PHE A 216 22.29 -3.72 11.21
CA PHE A 216 21.41 -2.56 11.25
C PHE A 216 20.08 -2.89 10.59
N ASN A 217 19.04 -2.15 10.98
CA ASN A 217 17.83 -2.17 10.19
C ASN A 217 18.16 -1.74 8.75
N LEU A 218 17.40 -2.27 7.79
CA LEU A 218 17.67 -2.07 6.36
C LEU A 218 17.81 -0.59 5.98
N LYS A 219 17.03 0.31 6.60
CA LYS A 219 17.02 1.74 6.26
C LYS A 219 18.34 2.41 6.64
N ILE A 220 18.83 2.12 7.84
CA ILE A 220 20.14 2.59 8.34
C ILE A 220 21.27 1.93 7.55
N HIS A 221 21.16 0.64 7.23
CA HIS A 221 22.13 -0.08 6.41
C HIS A 221 22.28 0.58 5.04
N ALA A 222 21.18 0.87 4.35
CA ALA A 222 21.19 1.59 3.08
C ALA A 222 21.84 2.99 3.20
N ARG A 223 21.52 3.78 4.23
CA ARG A 223 22.17 5.08 4.48
C ARG A 223 23.67 4.97 4.68
N CYS A 224 24.10 3.94 5.42
CA CYS A 224 25.52 3.65 5.62
C CYS A 224 26.22 3.41 4.29
N LEU A 225 25.63 2.56 3.44
CA LEU A 225 26.19 2.24 2.13
C LEU A 225 26.20 3.46 1.20
N VAL A 226 25.15 4.27 1.20
CA VAL A 226 25.13 5.54 0.45
C VAL A 226 26.29 6.43 0.84
N LYS A 227 26.53 6.64 2.15
CA LYS A 227 27.65 7.46 2.63
C LYS A 227 29.01 6.90 2.19
N LEU A 228 29.18 5.58 2.28
CA LEU A 228 30.41 4.88 1.87
C LEU A 228 30.64 4.87 0.34
N ILE A 229 29.58 4.92 -0.46
CA ILE A 229 29.67 4.99 -1.93
C ILE A 229 30.01 6.42 -2.39
N LEU A 230 29.48 7.43 -1.70
CA LEU A 230 29.75 8.84 -2.00
C LEU A 230 31.16 9.27 -1.58
N ASP A 231 31.69 8.67 -0.51
CA ASP A 231 33.05 8.93 -0.01
C ASP A 231 33.84 7.61 0.15
N PRO A 232 34.20 6.96 -0.98
CA PRO A 232 34.87 5.69 -0.95
C PRO A 232 36.38 5.86 -0.66
N LYS A 233 36.94 4.91 0.09
CA LYS A 233 38.38 4.81 0.31
C LYS A 233 39.16 4.57 -1.00
N ASP A 234 38.58 3.75 -1.88
CA ASP A 234 39.10 3.36 -3.19
C ASP A 234 37.98 2.76 -4.08
N ASP A 235 38.25 2.60 -5.38
CA ASP A 235 37.27 2.08 -6.36
C ASP A 235 36.82 0.63 -6.11
N GLN A 236 37.70 -0.19 -5.53
CA GLN A 236 37.39 -1.58 -5.19
C GLN A 236 36.37 -1.63 -4.04
N SER A 237 36.62 -0.87 -2.98
CA SER A 237 35.72 -0.68 -1.85
C SER A 237 34.36 -0.13 -2.31
N LYS A 238 34.36 0.86 -3.20
CA LYS A 238 33.13 1.41 -3.79
C LYS A 238 32.28 0.35 -4.48
N SER A 239 32.92 -0.51 -5.28
CA SER A 239 32.24 -1.59 -6.00
C SER A 239 31.62 -2.60 -5.05
N ILE A 240 32.31 -2.93 -3.95
CA ILE A 240 31.78 -3.80 -2.89
C ILE A 240 30.54 -3.17 -2.24
N PHE A 241 30.60 -1.88 -1.89
CA PHE A 241 29.46 -1.18 -1.27
C PHE A 241 28.25 -1.08 -2.21
N ILE A 242 28.46 -0.90 -3.52
CA ILE A 242 27.38 -0.92 -4.52
C ILE A 242 26.69 -2.28 -4.54
N MET A 243 27.46 -3.38 -4.53
CA MET A 243 26.89 -4.73 -4.53
C MET A 243 26.09 -5.01 -3.25
N GLU A 244 26.61 -4.61 -2.10
CA GLU A 244 25.91 -4.72 -0.81
C GLU A 244 24.63 -3.87 -0.79
N LEU A 245 24.65 -2.68 -1.43
CA LEU A 245 23.47 -1.83 -1.53
C LEU A 245 22.40 -2.47 -2.42
N ILE A 246 22.79 -3.13 -3.51
CA ILE A 246 21.87 -3.87 -4.38
C ILE A 246 21.18 -5.01 -3.61
N GLU A 247 21.92 -5.74 -2.77
CA GLU A 247 21.35 -6.78 -1.91
C GLU A 247 20.34 -6.17 -0.92
N CYS A 248 20.73 -5.08 -0.25
CA CYS A 248 19.86 -4.35 0.68
C CYS A 248 18.57 -3.85 -0.01
N LEU A 249 18.66 -3.33 -1.24
CA LEU A 249 17.50 -2.81 -1.98
C LEU A 249 16.56 -3.92 -2.45
N LYS A 250 17.08 -5.11 -2.79
CA LYS A 250 16.27 -6.28 -3.13
C LYS A 250 15.46 -6.78 -1.95
N GLU A 251 15.99 -6.67 -0.73
CA GLU A 251 15.31 -7.09 0.50
C GLU A 251 14.21 -6.08 0.93
N ALA A 252 14.46 -4.79 0.72
CA ALA A 252 13.63 -3.71 1.26
C ALA A 252 12.20 -3.64 0.69
N ASN A 253 11.97 -4.10 -0.55
CA ASN A 253 10.68 -4.19 -1.27
C ASN A 253 9.70 -2.99 -1.08
N LYS A 254 10.22 -1.77 -0.85
CA LYS A 254 9.42 -0.58 -0.50
C LYS A 254 9.95 0.68 -1.17
N ASP A 255 9.05 1.51 -1.68
CA ASP A 255 9.37 2.76 -2.36
C ASP A 255 10.09 3.79 -1.48
N GLU A 256 9.81 3.80 -0.17
CA GLU A 256 10.44 4.68 0.82
C GLU A 256 11.97 4.54 0.89
N PHE A 257 12.53 3.39 0.51
CA PHE A 257 13.97 3.17 0.49
C PHE A 257 14.66 3.92 -0.64
N TRP A 258 13.97 4.08 -1.76
CA TRP A 258 14.54 4.79 -2.89
C TRP A 258 14.82 6.23 -2.53
N GLU A 259 14.01 6.89 -1.70
CA GLU A 259 14.19 8.29 -1.27
C GLU A 259 15.57 8.56 -0.63
N ILE A 260 16.19 7.54 -0.04
CA ILE A 260 17.49 7.64 0.61
C ILE A 260 18.64 7.64 -0.41
N ILE A 261 18.44 6.99 -1.55
CA ILE A 261 19.48 6.83 -2.56
C ILE A 261 19.54 8.12 -3.37
N PRO A 262 20.66 8.87 -3.39
CA PRO A 262 20.80 10.08 -4.16
C PRO A 262 20.95 9.77 -5.66
N ASP A 263 20.65 10.74 -6.52
CA ASP A 263 20.62 10.53 -7.97
C ASP A 263 22.00 10.16 -8.54
N GLU A 264 23.08 10.65 -7.90
CA GLU A 264 24.48 10.33 -8.19
C GLU A 264 24.81 8.84 -8.03
N ILE A 265 24.04 8.11 -7.21
CA ILE A 265 24.18 6.67 -7.05
C ILE A 265 23.28 5.91 -8.03
N LEU A 266 22.12 6.46 -8.37
CA LEU A 266 21.18 5.77 -9.26
C LEU A 266 21.74 5.57 -10.67
N ILE A 267 22.61 6.47 -11.12
CA ILE A 267 23.24 6.39 -12.45
C ILE A 267 24.26 5.23 -12.60
N TYR A 268 24.64 4.54 -11.52
CA TYR A 268 25.50 3.36 -11.64
C TYR A 268 24.78 2.24 -12.41
N GLU A 269 25.46 1.66 -13.40
CA GLU A 269 24.90 0.65 -14.30
C GLU A 269 24.34 -0.57 -13.56
N GLN A 270 24.87 -0.90 -12.40
CA GLN A 270 24.40 -2.01 -11.57
C GLN A 270 23.11 -1.68 -10.79
N ILE A 271 22.87 -0.41 -10.48
CA ILE A 271 21.72 0.07 -9.70
C ILE A 271 20.58 0.52 -10.63
N TRP A 272 20.92 1.14 -11.76
CA TRP A 272 19.97 1.67 -12.73
C TRP A 272 18.85 0.70 -13.14
N PRO A 273 19.10 -0.60 -13.39
CA PRO A 273 18.07 -1.54 -13.81
C PRO A 273 17.04 -1.88 -12.73
N ILE A 274 17.43 -1.76 -11.44
CA ILE A 274 16.56 -2.06 -10.29
C ILE A 274 15.91 -0.80 -9.71
N ALA A 275 16.38 0.39 -10.10
CA ALA A 275 15.84 1.66 -9.65
C ALA A 275 14.36 1.85 -10.04
N ASN A 276 13.60 2.48 -9.15
CA ASN A 276 12.19 2.79 -9.40
C ASN A 276 12.02 3.55 -10.75
N PRO A 277 11.16 3.06 -11.67
CA PRO A 277 10.99 3.66 -13.00
C PRO A 277 10.64 5.15 -12.98
N LYS A 278 9.83 5.59 -12.01
CA LYS A 278 9.45 7.01 -11.84
C LYS A 278 10.67 7.88 -11.61
N ARG A 279 11.61 7.41 -10.79
CA ARG A 279 12.83 8.15 -10.48
C ARG A 279 13.80 8.16 -11.65
N ARG A 280 13.92 7.04 -12.37
CA ARG A 280 14.69 6.97 -13.63
C ARG A 280 14.17 7.98 -14.65
N VAL A 281 12.85 8.08 -14.84
CA VAL A 281 12.23 9.07 -15.72
C VAL A 281 12.63 10.49 -15.32
N ARG A 282 12.51 10.86 -14.03
CA ARG A 282 12.93 12.18 -13.52
C ARG A 282 14.40 12.50 -13.81
N ILE A 283 15.30 11.55 -13.54
CA ILE A 283 16.74 11.73 -13.80
C ILE A 283 17.00 11.94 -15.28
N LEU A 284 16.38 11.15 -16.17
CA LEU A 284 16.56 11.28 -17.61
C LEU A 284 15.97 12.59 -18.16
N VAL A 285 14.81 13.03 -17.64
CA VAL A 285 14.22 14.34 -17.98
C VAL A 285 15.14 15.48 -17.55
N ASN A 286 15.62 15.46 -16.30
CA ASN A 286 16.58 16.45 -15.80
C ASN A 286 17.88 16.46 -16.61
N LYS A 287 18.33 15.28 -17.09
CA LYS A 287 19.49 15.15 -17.97
C LYS A 287 19.22 15.79 -19.34
N LEU A 288 18.05 15.56 -19.95
CA LEU A 288 17.65 16.21 -21.20
C LEU A 288 17.65 17.73 -21.11
N GLU A 289 17.11 18.29 -20.03
CA GLU A 289 17.05 19.75 -19.82
C GLU A 289 18.45 20.39 -19.74
N LYS A 290 19.44 19.63 -19.27
CA LYS A 290 20.82 20.10 -19.09
C LYS A 290 21.75 19.79 -20.28
N THR A 291 21.29 19.00 -21.26
CA THR A 291 22.15 18.51 -22.35
C THR A 291 21.79 19.16 -23.68
N GLU A 292 22.80 19.38 -24.54
CA GLU A 292 22.60 19.84 -25.91
C GLU A 292 21.77 18.85 -26.74
N LYS A 293 21.07 19.38 -27.76
CA LYS A 293 20.07 18.64 -28.56
C LYS A 293 20.61 17.39 -29.24
N GLU A 294 21.89 17.35 -29.61
CA GLU A 294 22.51 16.23 -30.33
C GLU A 294 22.52 14.94 -29.50
N ASN A 295 22.56 15.05 -28.17
CA ASN A 295 22.56 13.90 -27.25
C ASN A 295 21.15 13.49 -26.79
N HIS A 296 20.10 14.21 -27.20
CA HIS A 296 18.72 13.92 -26.76
C HIS A 296 18.24 12.56 -27.22
N LYS A 297 18.69 12.08 -28.38
CA LYS A 297 18.22 10.83 -28.99
C LYS A 297 18.46 9.60 -28.09
N GLU A 298 19.65 9.50 -27.47
CA GLU A 298 19.99 8.38 -26.60
C GLU A 298 19.18 8.43 -25.29
N ILE A 299 19.02 9.61 -24.72
CA ILE A 299 18.27 9.80 -23.47
C ILE A 299 16.77 9.52 -23.70
N ILE A 300 16.21 9.99 -24.82
CA ILE A 300 14.82 9.68 -25.21
C ILE A 300 14.64 8.18 -25.43
N SER A 301 15.59 7.52 -26.08
CA SER A 301 15.57 6.07 -26.26
C SER A 301 15.54 5.33 -24.92
N GLU A 302 16.35 5.76 -23.95
CA GLU A 302 16.36 5.17 -22.60
C GLU A 302 15.09 5.49 -21.80
N LEU A 303 14.50 6.68 -21.96
CA LEU A 303 13.19 7.04 -21.39
C LEU A 303 12.10 6.10 -21.90
N VAL A 304 12.02 5.93 -23.22
CA VAL A 304 11.05 5.05 -23.89
C VAL A 304 11.22 3.61 -23.43
N LYS A 305 12.46 3.10 -23.35
CA LYS A 305 12.75 1.77 -22.81
C LYS A 305 12.34 1.63 -21.35
N THR A 306 12.53 2.68 -20.55
CA THR A 306 12.14 2.68 -19.13
C THR A 306 10.63 2.55 -18.99
N ILE A 307 9.86 3.34 -19.74
CA ILE A 307 8.39 3.30 -19.72
C ILE A 307 7.89 1.97 -20.26
N ALA A 308 8.42 1.49 -21.40
CA ALA A 308 8.00 0.25 -22.04
C ALA A 308 8.20 -1.01 -21.19
N LYS A 309 9.06 -0.97 -20.17
CA LYS A 309 9.27 -2.08 -19.21
C LYS A 309 8.26 -2.09 -18.07
N THR A 310 7.42 -1.06 -17.95
CA THR A 310 6.40 -0.96 -16.89
C THR A 310 5.04 -1.43 -17.38
N SER A 311 4.09 -1.58 -16.45
CA SER A 311 2.72 -1.95 -16.80
C SER A 311 1.98 -0.79 -17.49
N ILE A 312 0.94 -1.13 -18.27
CA ILE A 312 0.10 -0.13 -18.96
C ILE A 312 -0.51 0.89 -17.98
N ASN A 313 -0.85 0.45 -16.76
CA ASN A 313 -1.39 1.33 -15.73
C ASN A 313 -0.34 2.35 -15.25
N GLU A 314 0.92 1.93 -15.14
CA GLU A 314 2.04 2.79 -14.73
C GLU A 314 2.45 3.79 -15.82
N HIS A 315 2.24 3.48 -17.12
CA HIS A 315 2.54 4.41 -18.21
C HIS A 315 1.92 5.79 -17.96
N SER A 316 0.65 5.84 -17.56
CA SER A 316 -0.04 7.12 -17.31
C SER A 316 0.63 7.95 -16.21
N ILE A 317 1.09 7.30 -15.14
CA ILE A 317 1.77 7.93 -14.01
C ILE A 317 3.14 8.45 -14.45
N LEU A 318 3.90 7.64 -15.21
CA LEU A 318 5.22 8.03 -15.70
C LEU A 318 5.16 9.15 -16.72
N LEU A 319 4.15 9.15 -17.59
CA LEU A 319 3.95 10.22 -18.55
C LEU A 319 3.68 11.56 -17.86
N LEU A 320 3.07 11.61 -16.66
CA LEU A 320 2.89 12.86 -15.92
C LEU A 320 4.23 13.51 -15.52
N GLU A 321 5.29 12.73 -15.38
CA GLU A 321 6.65 13.22 -15.07
C GLU A 321 7.39 13.75 -16.31
N ILE A 322 6.81 13.58 -17.51
CA ILE A 322 7.40 14.02 -18.78
C ILE A 322 6.82 15.38 -19.18
N PRO A 323 7.66 16.38 -19.48
CA PRO A 323 7.21 17.68 -19.98
C PRO A 323 6.43 17.58 -21.30
N GLU A 324 5.46 18.47 -21.54
CA GLU A 324 4.61 18.44 -22.75
C GLU A 324 5.42 18.53 -24.05
N TRP A 325 6.43 19.39 -24.12
CA TRP A 325 7.30 19.52 -25.29
C TRP A 325 7.99 18.19 -25.67
N LEU A 326 8.26 17.34 -24.67
CA LEU A 326 8.91 16.05 -24.89
C LEU A 326 7.89 14.97 -25.25
N LYS A 327 6.66 15.04 -24.72
CA LYS A 327 5.55 14.16 -25.10
C LYS A 327 5.17 14.31 -26.57
N GLU A 328 5.45 15.44 -27.21
CA GLU A 328 5.25 15.65 -28.64
C GLU A 328 6.22 14.85 -29.52
N ASN A 329 7.33 14.37 -28.95
CA ASN A 329 8.27 13.53 -29.69
C ASN A 329 7.62 12.21 -30.12
N GLU A 330 7.86 11.82 -31.38
CA GLU A 330 7.27 10.63 -32.00
C GLU A 330 7.56 9.35 -31.22
N ALA A 331 8.69 9.27 -30.51
CA ALA A 331 9.06 8.10 -29.72
C ALA A 331 8.07 7.81 -28.57
N PHE A 332 7.31 8.81 -28.12
CA PHE A 332 6.26 8.64 -27.11
C PHE A 332 4.88 8.33 -27.68
N PHE A 333 4.71 8.34 -29.02
CA PHE A 333 3.44 8.04 -29.66
C PHE A 333 2.78 6.74 -29.17
N PRO A 334 3.51 5.61 -29.01
CA PRO A 334 2.91 4.34 -28.55
C PRO A 334 2.31 4.38 -27.14
N PHE A 335 2.75 5.32 -26.29
CA PHE A 335 2.27 5.45 -24.90
C PHE A 335 1.10 6.42 -24.76
N LYS A 336 0.78 7.19 -25.81
CA LYS A 336 -0.38 8.09 -25.81
C LYS A 336 -1.67 7.29 -25.72
N SER A 337 -2.70 7.88 -25.12
CA SER A 337 -4.02 7.25 -25.08
C SER A 337 -4.54 7.00 -26.50
N PRO A 338 -5.41 5.99 -26.69
CA PRO A 338 -5.97 5.72 -28.01
C PRO A 338 -6.58 6.96 -28.69
N VAL A 339 -7.27 7.80 -27.92
CA VAL A 339 -7.92 9.02 -28.42
C VAL A 339 -6.89 10.04 -28.92
N GLU A 340 -5.81 10.26 -28.17
CA GLU A 340 -4.73 11.15 -28.57
C GLU A 340 -4.00 10.64 -29.81
N GLN A 341 -3.74 9.33 -29.89
CA GLN A 341 -3.13 8.73 -31.08
C GLN A 341 -3.96 9.01 -32.33
N VAL A 342 -5.29 8.81 -32.26
CA VAL A 342 -6.20 9.11 -33.38
C VAL A 342 -6.20 10.60 -33.72
N ASN A 343 -6.25 11.49 -32.71
CA ASN A 343 -6.21 12.93 -32.95
C ASN A 343 -4.93 13.36 -33.69
N LEU A 344 -3.77 12.82 -33.30
CA LEU A 344 -2.48 13.19 -33.90
C LEU A 344 -2.33 12.73 -35.35
N VAL A 345 -2.89 11.58 -35.72
CA VAL A 345 -2.82 11.07 -37.09
C VAL A 345 -4.01 11.49 -37.96
N TRP A 346 -5.00 12.20 -37.39
CA TRP A 346 -6.26 12.49 -38.10
C TRP A 346 -6.05 13.31 -39.37
N ASN A 347 -5.15 14.29 -39.35
CA ASN A 347 -4.84 15.10 -40.53
C ASN A 347 -4.24 14.24 -41.67
N LEU A 348 -3.46 13.21 -41.34
CA LEU A 348 -2.92 12.27 -42.33
C LEU A 348 -4.05 11.45 -42.95
N ILE A 349 -5.02 11.03 -42.13
CA ILE A 349 -6.21 10.30 -42.56
C ILE A 349 -7.06 11.15 -43.51
N GLU A 350 -7.31 12.42 -43.18
CA GLU A 350 -8.06 13.35 -44.04
C GLU A 350 -7.32 13.62 -45.36
N ALA A 351 -5.99 13.64 -45.34
CA ALA A 351 -5.16 13.71 -46.53
C ALA A 351 -5.07 12.40 -47.34
N GLY A 352 -5.73 11.32 -46.90
CA GLY A 352 -5.72 10.01 -47.57
C GLY A 352 -4.48 9.15 -47.30
N LEU A 353 -3.59 9.57 -46.40
CA LEU A 353 -2.36 8.86 -46.02
C LEU A 353 -2.61 7.78 -44.97
N TRP A 354 -3.55 6.88 -45.25
CA TRP A 354 -3.99 5.83 -44.32
C TRP A 354 -2.89 4.87 -43.91
N SER A 355 -2.07 4.42 -44.85
CA SER A 355 -1.01 3.45 -44.58
C SER A 355 -0.02 3.95 -43.52
N LEU A 356 0.38 5.22 -43.61
CA LEU A 356 1.27 5.89 -42.66
C LEU A 356 0.63 6.08 -41.28
N ALA A 357 -0.65 6.48 -41.24
CA ALA A 357 -1.37 6.66 -39.99
C ALA A 357 -1.61 5.31 -39.29
N TRP A 358 -2.07 4.31 -40.03
CA TRP A 358 -2.59 3.05 -39.49
C TRP A 358 -1.53 2.22 -38.76
N VAL A 359 -0.30 2.16 -39.29
CA VAL A 359 0.79 1.39 -38.68
C VAL A 359 1.27 1.96 -37.35
N ARG A 360 0.97 3.22 -37.05
CA ARG A 360 1.35 3.90 -35.80
C ARG A 360 0.36 3.64 -34.69
N LEU A 361 -0.92 3.45 -35.02
CA LEU A 361 -2.02 3.32 -34.07
C LEU A 361 -1.95 2.00 -33.28
N SER A 362 -2.23 2.07 -31.98
CA SER A 362 -2.51 0.90 -31.15
C SER A 362 -3.79 0.19 -31.60
N LYS A 363 -4.00 -1.04 -31.13
CA LYS A 363 -5.22 -1.82 -31.39
C LYS A 363 -6.50 -1.04 -31.08
N GLU A 364 -6.57 -0.46 -29.88
CA GLU A 364 -7.72 0.31 -29.43
C GLU A 364 -7.88 1.60 -30.26
N ALA A 365 -6.77 2.24 -30.60
CA ALA A 365 -6.76 3.46 -31.41
C ALA A 365 -7.27 3.20 -32.84
N LYS A 366 -6.90 2.06 -33.44
CA LYS A 366 -7.44 1.62 -34.74
C LYS A 366 -8.95 1.42 -34.70
N ILE A 367 -9.47 0.81 -33.64
CA ILE A 367 -10.92 0.57 -33.48
C ILE A 367 -11.69 1.91 -33.38
N ILE A 368 -11.28 2.82 -32.48
CA ILE A 368 -11.96 4.11 -32.37
C ILE A 368 -11.73 5.02 -33.58
N CYS A 369 -10.62 4.85 -34.30
CA CYS A 369 -10.40 5.53 -35.58
C CYS A 369 -11.49 5.15 -36.59
N ILE A 370 -11.88 3.86 -36.66
CA ILE A 370 -12.99 3.40 -37.48
C ILE A 370 -14.31 4.03 -37.02
N TYR A 371 -14.54 4.17 -35.71
CA TYR A 371 -15.72 4.87 -35.19
C TYR A 371 -15.75 6.33 -35.65
N ARG A 372 -14.62 7.03 -35.62
CA ARG A 372 -14.49 8.42 -36.08
C ARG A 372 -14.76 8.56 -37.58
N VAL A 373 -14.26 7.62 -38.39
CA VAL A 373 -14.55 7.52 -39.83
C VAL A 373 -16.03 7.42 -40.09
N LEU A 374 -16.72 6.54 -39.37
CA LEU A 374 -18.17 6.36 -39.49
C LEU A 374 -18.94 7.60 -39.03
N LYS A 375 -18.58 8.16 -37.87
CA LYS A 375 -19.21 9.34 -37.27
C LYS A 375 -19.17 10.54 -38.23
N TYR A 376 -18.01 10.82 -38.81
CA TYR A 376 -17.82 11.93 -39.74
C TYR A 376 -18.09 11.57 -41.20
N LYS A 377 -18.65 10.37 -41.45
CA LYS A 377 -19.04 9.90 -42.79
C LYS A 377 -17.91 9.98 -43.81
N ILE A 378 -16.67 9.78 -43.39
CA ILE A 378 -15.51 9.71 -44.27
C ILE A 378 -15.71 8.55 -45.27
N ASN A 379 -15.23 8.74 -46.50
CA ASN A 379 -15.34 7.75 -47.56
C ASN A 379 -14.54 6.49 -47.21
N THR A 380 -15.25 5.39 -46.98
CA THR A 380 -14.70 4.09 -46.59
C THR A 380 -14.02 3.35 -47.76
N ASN A 381 -14.29 3.72 -49.01
CA ASN A 381 -13.62 3.08 -50.16
C ASN A 381 -12.13 3.40 -50.20
N THR A 382 -11.74 4.65 -49.90
CA THR A 382 -10.34 5.04 -49.81
C THR A 382 -9.63 4.28 -48.69
N PHE A 383 -10.29 4.12 -47.55
CA PHE A 383 -9.77 3.31 -46.44
C PHE A 383 -9.50 1.86 -46.87
N PHE A 384 -10.47 1.18 -47.51
CA PHE A 384 -10.27 -0.20 -47.95
C PHE A 384 -9.22 -0.34 -49.06
N ALA A 385 -9.10 0.64 -49.96
CA ALA A 385 -8.08 0.64 -51.00
C ALA A 385 -6.66 0.72 -50.39
N GLU A 386 -6.46 1.60 -49.41
CA GLU A 386 -5.18 1.71 -48.71
C GLU A 386 -4.90 0.52 -47.78
N LEU A 387 -5.92 -0.03 -47.12
CA LEU A 387 -5.76 -1.23 -46.30
C LEU A 387 -5.32 -2.43 -47.14
N LYS A 388 -5.82 -2.55 -48.37
CA LYS A 388 -5.38 -3.57 -49.33
C LYS A 388 -3.91 -3.39 -49.76
N LYS A 389 -3.41 -2.15 -49.83
CA LYS A 389 -1.98 -1.90 -50.06
C LYS A 389 -1.14 -2.35 -48.85
N LEU A 390 -1.64 -2.13 -47.63
CA LEU A 390 -0.99 -2.61 -46.42
C LEU A 390 -0.94 -4.14 -46.33
N GLU A 391 -1.94 -4.86 -46.87
CA GLU A 391 -1.97 -6.34 -46.84
C GLU A 391 -0.70 -6.98 -47.43
N THR A 392 -0.04 -6.33 -48.39
CA THR A 392 1.20 -6.85 -48.99
C THR A 392 2.45 -6.51 -48.19
N GLU A 393 2.48 -5.39 -47.49
CA GLU A 393 3.69 -4.91 -46.77
C GLU A 393 3.67 -5.25 -45.28
N LYS A 394 2.55 -4.95 -44.61
CA LYS A 394 2.32 -5.11 -43.18
C LYS A 394 0.81 -5.39 -42.95
N PRO A 395 0.35 -6.63 -43.19
CA PRO A 395 -1.07 -6.96 -43.05
C PRO A 395 -1.56 -6.69 -41.63
N GLU A 396 -2.76 -6.13 -41.51
CA GLU A 396 -3.45 -6.05 -40.23
C GLU A 396 -3.72 -7.48 -39.76
N ASN A 397 -3.17 -7.86 -38.60
CA ASN A 397 -3.30 -9.20 -38.06
C ASN A 397 -4.04 -9.24 -36.73
N GLU A 398 -4.35 -8.09 -36.15
CA GLU A 398 -5.03 -8.02 -34.86
C GLU A 398 -6.51 -8.45 -35.01
N PRO A 399 -6.94 -9.57 -34.38
CA PRO A 399 -8.26 -10.16 -34.64
C PRO A 399 -9.43 -9.23 -34.30
N LEU A 400 -9.31 -8.45 -33.22
CA LEU A 400 -10.33 -7.48 -32.82
C LEU A 400 -10.44 -6.29 -33.79
N VAL A 401 -9.33 -5.89 -34.42
CA VAL A 401 -9.36 -4.87 -35.47
C VAL A 401 -10.01 -5.44 -36.73
N LYS A 402 -9.65 -6.68 -37.12
CA LYS A 402 -10.29 -7.39 -38.24
C LYS A 402 -11.79 -7.55 -38.04
N TYR A 403 -12.23 -7.85 -36.81
CA TYR A 403 -13.65 -7.91 -36.45
C TYR A 403 -14.37 -6.62 -36.85
N VAL A 404 -13.87 -5.46 -36.40
CA VAL A 404 -14.47 -4.15 -36.67
C VAL A 404 -14.39 -3.80 -38.17
N ILE A 405 -13.28 -4.11 -38.84
CA ILE A 405 -13.12 -3.92 -40.30
C ILE A 405 -14.15 -4.73 -41.09
N ASN A 406 -14.45 -5.98 -40.70
CA ASN A 406 -15.47 -6.79 -41.37
C ASN A 406 -16.86 -6.18 -41.23
N ILE A 407 -17.22 -5.66 -40.05
CA ILE A 407 -18.49 -4.96 -39.87
C ILE A 407 -18.53 -3.66 -40.70
N LEU A 408 -17.44 -2.89 -40.72
CA LEU A 408 -17.30 -1.69 -41.54
C LEU A 408 -17.48 -1.99 -43.04
N TRP A 409 -16.95 -3.12 -43.52
CA TRP A 409 -16.98 -3.52 -44.93
C TRP A 409 -18.40 -3.68 -45.48
N ALA A 410 -19.36 -3.99 -44.62
CA ALA A 410 -20.77 -4.11 -44.95
C ALA A 410 -21.50 -2.78 -45.16
N LYS A 411 -20.93 -1.64 -44.72
CA LYS A 411 -21.53 -0.31 -44.88
C LYS A 411 -21.89 -0.03 -46.35
N ASP A 412 -20.93 -0.26 -47.24
CA ASP A 412 -21.06 0.02 -48.67
C ASP A 412 -21.55 -1.21 -49.46
N ARG A 413 -21.91 -2.31 -48.76
CA ARG A 413 -22.35 -3.58 -49.36
C ARG A 413 -23.59 -4.14 -48.64
N PRO A 414 -24.77 -3.51 -48.78
CA PRO A 414 -25.97 -3.91 -48.05
C PRO A 414 -26.35 -5.39 -48.24
N ALA A 415 -26.20 -5.93 -49.46
CA ALA A 415 -26.49 -7.32 -49.78
C ALA A 415 -25.58 -8.34 -49.07
N LYS A 416 -24.45 -7.89 -48.51
CA LYS A 416 -23.43 -8.72 -47.86
C LYS A 416 -23.36 -8.52 -46.34
N ARG A 417 -24.29 -7.78 -45.75
CA ARG A 417 -24.31 -7.47 -44.30
C ARG A 417 -24.30 -8.70 -43.41
N ASN A 418 -25.12 -9.71 -43.71
CA ASN A 418 -25.17 -10.93 -42.92
C ASN A 418 -23.86 -11.73 -43.02
N GLU A 419 -23.31 -11.87 -44.23
CA GLU A 419 -22.02 -12.55 -44.46
C GLU A 419 -20.90 -11.87 -43.67
N ALA A 420 -20.83 -10.54 -43.74
CA ALA A 420 -19.86 -9.75 -42.99
C ALA A 420 -19.99 -9.93 -41.48
N PHE A 421 -21.23 -9.97 -40.98
CA PHE A 421 -21.51 -10.23 -39.57
C PHE A 421 -21.08 -11.63 -39.15
N GLN A 422 -21.39 -12.68 -39.91
CA GLN A 422 -20.99 -14.05 -39.59
C GLN A 422 -19.48 -14.17 -39.50
N ARG A 423 -18.76 -13.67 -40.52
CA ARG A 423 -17.29 -13.68 -40.54
C ARG A 423 -16.69 -12.91 -39.38
N ALA A 424 -17.25 -11.74 -39.05
CA ALA A 424 -16.81 -10.99 -37.89
C ALA A 424 -17.07 -11.79 -36.60
N HIS A 425 -18.26 -12.33 -36.41
CA HIS A 425 -18.61 -13.10 -35.23
C HIS A 425 -17.70 -14.31 -35.01
N GLU A 426 -17.38 -15.06 -36.07
CA GLU A 426 -16.44 -16.18 -36.06
C GLU A 426 -15.06 -15.74 -35.56
N LEU A 427 -14.49 -14.67 -36.15
CA LEU A 427 -13.19 -14.12 -35.72
C LEU A 427 -13.18 -13.72 -34.24
N LEU A 428 -14.26 -13.07 -33.79
CA LEU A 428 -14.37 -12.66 -32.39
C LEU A 428 -14.48 -13.88 -31.46
N GLN A 429 -15.29 -14.86 -31.85
CA GLN A 429 -15.48 -16.08 -31.07
C GLN A 429 -14.17 -16.87 -30.95
N GLU A 430 -13.43 -17.04 -32.05
CA GLU A 430 -12.12 -17.69 -32.06
C GLU A 430 -11.14 -16.96 -31.14
N TRP A 431 -11.04 -15.64 -31.25
CA TRP A 431 -10.17 -14.84 -30.38
C TRP A 431 -10.56 -14.97 -28.90
N VAL A 432 -11.85 -14.87 -28.57
CA VAL A 432 -12.34 -15.00 -27.19
C VAL A 432 -11.99 -16.37 -26.63
N ILE A 433 -12.22 -17.44 -27.40
CA ILE A 433 -11.88 -18.81 -27.02
C ILE A 433 -10.37 -18.92 -26.81
N GLU A 434 -9.56 -18.53 -27.78
CA GLU A 434 -8.10 -18.60 -27.69
C GLU A 434 -7.56 -17.87 -26.44
N GLN A 435 -7.97 -16.62 -26.24
CA GLN A 435 -7.51 -15.81 -25.11
C GLN A 435 -8.01 -16.33 -23.77
N ALA A 436 -9.24 -16.82 -23.68
CA ALA A 436 -9.77 -17.39 -22.44
C ALA A 436 -8.98 -18.63 -21.99
N TRP A 437 -8.44 -19.41 -22.95
CA TRP A 437 -7.74 -20.66 -22.66
C TRP A 437 -6.24 -20.52 -22.49
N ASN A 438 -5.62 -19.67 -23.33
CA ASN A 438 -4.18 -19.59 -23.44
C ASN A 438 -3.59 -18.40 -22.66
N SER A 439 -4.41 -17.42 -22.25
CA SER A 439 -3.95 -16.25 -21.49
C SER A 439 -4.35 -16.32 -20.02
N THR A 440 -3.49 -15.76 -19.17
CA THR A 440 -3.81 -15.44 -17.77
C THR A 440 -4.50 -14.10 -17.62
N GLU A 441 -4.38 -13.23 -18.63
CA GLU A 441 -4.93 -11.88 -18.59
C GLU A 441 -6.46 -11.89 -18.78
N PRO A 442 -7.18 -10.94 -18.15
CA PRO A 442 -8.58 -10.68 -18.43
C PRO A 442 -8.85 -10.44 -19.93
N LEU A 443 -9.99 -10.94 -20.43
CA LEU A 443 -10.45 -10.61 -21.77
C LEU A 443 -10.77 -9.12 -21.80
N ASN A 444 -10.06 -8.38 -22.65
CA ASN A 444 -10.30 -6.97 -22.86
C ASN A 444 -10.80 -6.69 -24.28
N LEU A 445 -12.11 -6.42 -24.40
CA LEU A 445 -12.79 -5.98 -25.61
C LEU A 445 -13.13 -4.48 -25.56
N TYR A 446 -12.47 -3.67 -24.73
CA TYR A 446 -12.55 -2.22 -24.90
C TYR A 446 -11.88 -1.83 -26.23
N PRO A 447 -12.46 -0.94 -27.06
CA PRO A 447 -13.72 -0.21 -26.90
C PRO A 447 -14.88 -0.82 -27.72
N ILE A 448 -14.81 -2.11 -28.06
CA ILE A 448 -15.88 -2.82 -28.79
C ILE A 448 -17.13 -2.94 -27.92
N LEU A 449 -16.99 -3.34 -26.66
CA LEU A 449 -18.14 -3.53 -25.77
C LEU A 449 -18.38 -2.31 -24.87
N PRO A 450 -19.65 -1.98 -24.59
CA PRO A 450 -19.97 -0.89 -23.67
C PRO A 450 -19.51 -1.23 -22.25
N VAL A 451 -18.74 -0.32 -21.64
CA VAL A 451 -18.21 -0.49 -20.26
C VAL A 451 -19.33 -0.32 -19.23
N CYS A 452 -19.28 -1.05 -18.12
CA CYS A 452 -20.21 -0.86 -17.01
C CYS A 452 -19.73 0.27 -16.08
N GLN A 453 -20.39 1.42 -16.13
CA GLN A 453 -20.01 2.62 -15.39
C GLN A 453 -20.20 2.54 -13.87
N PRO A 454 -21.22 1.82 -13.35
CA PRO A 454 -21.24 1.41 -11.94
C PRO A 454 -20.07 0.49 -11.53
N LYS A 455 -19.21 0.08 -12.47
CA LYS A 455 -18.08 -0.86 -12.32
C LYS A 455 -18.46 -2.13 -11.54
N LYS A 456 -19.68 -2.62 -11.75
CA LYS A 456 -20.16 -3.88 -11.15
C LYS A 456 -19.61 -5.12 -11.87
N VAL A 457 -19.24 -4.93 -13.13
CA VAL A 457 -18.61 -5.87 -14.07
C VAL A 457 -17.79 -5.04 -15.07
N ASP A 458 -16.99 -5.65 -15.94
CA ASP A 458 -16.21 -4.92 -16.94
C ASP A 458 -17.12 -4.32 -18.03
N TYR A 459 -18.01 -5.15 -18.59
CA TYR A 459 -18.90 -4.76 -19.69
C TYR A 459 -20.38 -4.76 -19.27
N CYS A 460 -21.18 -3.84 -19.80
CA CYS A 460 -22.57 -3.68 -19.41
C CYS A 460 -23.46 -4.85 -19.88
N GLU A 461 -24.12 -5.53 -18.93
CA GLU A 461 -25.07 -6.63 -19.19
C GLU A 461 -26.54 -6.19 -19.03
N GLY A 462 -26.80 -4.88 -19.06
CA GLY A 462 -28.14 -4.33 -18.86
C GLY A 462 -29.12 -4.94 -19.85
N LYS A 463 -30.38 -5.15 -19.44
CA LYS A 463 -31.43 -5.67 -20.30
C LYS A 463 -32.57 -4.65 -20.42
N PRO A 464 -33.28 -4.60 -21.55
CA PRO A 464 -34.52 -3.85 -21.63
C PRO A 464 -35.48 -4.26 -20.53
N TRP A 465 -36.03 -3.29 -19.80
CA TRP A 465 -37.02 -3.51 -18.75
C TRP A 465 -38.26 -2.64 -19.00
N PRO A 466 -39.18 -3.07 -19.87
CA PRO A 466 -40.32 -2.26 -20.28
C PRO A 466 -41.26 -1.98 -19.10
N THR A 467 -41.65 -0.71 -18.94
CA THR A 467 -42.73 -0.28 -18.05
C THR A 467 -44.10 -0.51 -18.70
N GLU A 468 -45.19 -0.40 -17.93
CA GLU A 468 -46.53 -0.44 -18.51
C GLU A 468 -46.77 0.74 -19.47
N GLU A 469 -46.13 1.88 -19.23
CA GLU A 469 -46.14 3.05 -20.13
C GLU A 469 -45.42 2.74 -21.46
N ASP A 470 -44.26 2.06 -21.41
CA ASP A 470 -43.53 1.64 -22.62
C ASP A 470 -44.38 0.69 -23.48
N LYS A 471 -45.10 -0.24 -22.81
CA LYS A 471 -46.00 -1.18 -23.50
C LYS A 471 -47.21 -0.46 -24.08
N ALA A 472 -47.81 0.47 -23.34
CA ALA A 472 -49.00 1.22 -23.77
C ALA A 472 -48.70 2.18 -24.94
N SER A 473 -47.50 2.79 -24.95
CA SER A 473 -47.06 3.68 -26.02
C SER A 473 -46.57 2.97 -27.28
N GLY A 474 -46.34 1.64 -27.21
CA GLY A 474 -45.72 0.88 -28.30
C GLY A 474 -44.28 1.34 -28.59
N ALA A 475 -43.60 1.94 -27.61
CA ALA A 475 -42.27 2.48 -27.78
C ALA A 475 -41.28 1.36 -28.17
N LYS A 476 -40.52 1.59 -29.25
CA LYS A 476 -39.47 0.64 -29.69
C LYS A 476 -38.26 0.60 -28.74
N LYS A 477 -38.06 1.66 -27.95
CA LYS A 477 -37.00 1.77 -26.95
C LYS A 477 -37.66 1.83 -25.57
N VAL A 478 -37.17 1.04 -24.63
CA VAL A 478 -37.70 1.02 -23.26
C VAL A 478 -37.16 2.19 -22.43
N SER A 479 -37.94 2.65 -21.47
CA SER A 479 -37.58 3.73 -20.56
C SER A 479 -36.74 3.27 -19.36
N ARG A 480 -36.52 1.95 -19.18
CA ARG A 480 -35.70 1.40 -18.07
C ARG A 480 -34.82 0.24 -18.50
N ALA A 481 -33.69 0.08 -17.80
CA ALA A 481 -32.85 -1.10 -17.89
C ALA A 481 -32.85 -1.90 -16.59
N PHE A 482 -32.92 -3.22 -16.70
CA PHE A 482 -32.68 -4.16 -15.62
C PHE A 482 -31.20 -4.53 -15.56
N CYS A 483 -30.57 -4.40 -14.40
CA CYS A 483 -29.19 -4.84 -14.19
C CYS A 483 -29.19 -6.26 -13.59
N PRO A 484 -28.72 -7.29 -14.32
CA PRO A 484 -28.66 -8.66 -13.79
C PRO A 484 -27.79 -8.81 -12.55
N ARG A 485 -26.78 -7.95 -12.40
CA ARG A 485 -25.82 -7.98 -11.29
C ARG A 485 -26.36 -7.34 -10.01
N ALA A 486 -27.13 -6.27 -10.15
CA ALA A 486 -27.78 -5.62 -9.03
C ALA A 486 -29.15 -6.23 -8.71
N ASN A 487 -29.70 -7.05 -9.62
CA ASN A 487 -31.05 -7.63 -9.55
C ASN A 487 -32.14 -6.57 -9.31
N LYS A 488 -31.96 -5.38 -9.92
CA LYS A 488 -32.86 -4.23 -9.82
C LYS A 488 -32.66 -3.30 -11.02
N SER A 489 -33.38 -2.18 -11.05
CA SER A 489 -33.24 -1.17 -12.11
C SER A 489 -31.82 -0.62 -12.06
N CYS A 490 -31.24 -0.41 -13.24
CA CYS A 490 -30.02 0.35 -13.33
C CYS A 490 -30.36 1.81 -13.04
N SER A 491 -29.87 2.33 -11.90
CA SER A 491 -30.14 3.71 -11.47
C SER A 491 -29.48 4.76 -12.35
N LEU A 492 -28.52 4.37 -13.18
CA LEU A 492 -27.84 5.25 -14.11
C LEU A 492 -28.51 5.24 -15.49
N PHE A 493 -29.60 4.50 -15.71
CA PHE A 493 -30.29 4.49 -17.00
C PHE A 493 -31.21 5.72 -17.13
N GLU A 494 -30.77 6.74 -17.87
CA GLU A 494 -31.64 7.85 -18.28
C GLU A 494 -31.81 7.85 -19.81
N PRO A 495 -32.94 7.36 -20.34
CA PRO A 495 -33.29 7.54 -21.73
C PRO A 495 -33.78 9.00 -21.89
N ASN A 496 -33.01 9.83 -22.59
CA ASN A 496 -33.40 11.16 -23.07
C ASN A 496 -33.29 12.36 -22.09
N THR A 497 -32.28 12.45 -21.22
CA THR A 497 -31.99 13.72 -20.54
C THR A 497 -30.93 14.54 -21.28
N GLU A 498 -31.27 15.80 -21.60
CA GLU A 498 -30.36 16.83 -22.12
C GLU A 498 -29.18 17.16 -21.16
N ARG A 499 -29.14 16.54 -19.97
CA ARG A 499 -28.06 16.71 -18.98
C ARG A 499 -26.82 15.83 -19.22
N ASN A 500 -26.86 14.92 -20.19
CA ASN A 500 -25.74 14.04 -20.53
C ASN A 500 -24.61 14.71 -21.34
N PHE A 501 -24.68 16.02 -21.61
CA PHE A 501 -23.70 16.72 -22.45
C PHE A 501 -22.39 17.07 -21.74
N SER A 502 -22.30 16.98 -20.41
CA SER A 502 -21.15 17.56 -19.68
C SER A 502 -20.20 16.55 -19.03
N PHE A 503 -20.66 15.36 -18.63
CA PHE A 503 -19.79 14.33 -18.03
C PHE A 503 -20.26 12.93 -18.46
N GLY A 504 -19.32 12.12 -18.99
CA GLY A 504 -19.58 10.96 -19.83
C GLY A 504 -20.49 9.86 -19.27
N LEU A 505 -21.27 9.27 -20.18
CA LEU A 505 -21.78 7.90 -20.16
C LEU A 505 -22.25 7.39 -18.79
N GLU A 506 -23.37 7.87 -18.27
CA GLU A 506 -24.04 7.21 -17.14
C GLU A 506 -25.11 6.24 -17.67
N GLY A 507 -25.03 4.96 -17.31
CA GLY A 507 -26.15 4.02 -17.52
C GLY A 507 -25.89 2.70 -18.20
N ALA A 508 -26.97 1.93 -18.34
CA ALA A 508 -26.98 0.71 -19.13
C ALA A 508 -27.14 1.05 -20.61
N ARG A 509 -26.10 0.81 -21.42
CA ARG A 509 -26.14 1.07 -22.86
C ARG A 509 -26.87 -0.04 -23.59
N LEU A 510 -28.19 0.13 -23.73
CA LEU A 510 -29.06 -0.84 -24.41
C LEU A 510 -29.11 -0.62 -25.93
N TYR A 511 -29.02 0.64 -26.36
CA TYR A 511 -29.24 1.06 -27.74
C TYR A 511 -28.07 1.91 -28.23
N ALA A 512 -27.89 1.95 -29.55
CA ALA A 512 -26.93 2.83 -30.19
C ALA A 512 -27.32 4.30 -29.99
N GLU A 513 -26.35 5.13 -29.60
CA GLU A 513 -26.48 6.59 -29.50
C GLU A 513 -25.47 7.28 -30.42
N CYS A 514 -25.80 7.36 -31.71
CA CYS A 514 -24.89 7.91 -32.71
C CYS A 514 -24.67 9.44 -32.58
N THR A 515 -25.38 10.14 -31.69
CA THR A 515 -25.14 11.58 -31.43
C THR A 515 -23.89 11.82 -30.57
N GLN A 516 -23.50 10.84 -29.73
CA GLN A 516 -22.32 10.96 -28.86
C GLN A 516 -20.99 11.07 -29.63
N ASP A 517 -19.93 11.47 -28.94
CA ASP A 517 -18.59 11.56 -29.51
C ASP A 517 -18.08 10.18 -29.97
N TRP A 518 -17.30 10.14 -31.05
CA TRP A 518 -16.78 8.91 -31.64
C TRP A 518 -15.90 8.10 -30.67
N LYS A 519 -15.25 8.75 -29.70
CA LYS A 519 -14.45 8.07 -28.67
C LYS A 519 -15.28 7.24 -27.70
N ASP A 520 -16.57 7.57 -27.59
CA ASP A 520 -17.53 6.91 -26.70
C ASP A 520 -18.35 5.84 -27.44
N TRP A 521 -18.13 5.67 -28.75
CA TRP A 521 -18.78 4.63 -29.55
C TRP A 521 -18.35 3.23 -29.11
N SER A 522 -19.26 2.30 -29.34
CA SER A 522 -19.11 0.87 -29.11
C SER A 522 -19.65 0.11 -30.32
N LEU A 523 -19.72 -1.21 -30.19
CA LEU A 523 -20.34 -2.09 -31.17
C LEU A 523 -21.80 -1.71 -31.47
N LEU A 524 -22.53 -1.12 -30.53
CA LEU A 524 -23.91 -0.65 -30.77
C LEU A 524 -23.94 0.39 -31.89
N GLU A 525 -23.11 1.43 -31.79
CA GLU A 525 -23.04 2.49 -32.81
C GLU A 525 -22.44 1.99 -34.10
N LEU A 526 -21.47 1.08 -34.04
CA LEU A 526 -20.89 0.44 -35.23
C LEU A 526 -21.95 -0.33 -36.04
N LEU A 527 -22.75 -1.17 -35.38
CA LEU A 527 -23.84 -1.93 -36.04
C LEU A 527 -24.89 -0.98 -36.62
N GLN A 528 -25.30 0.03 -35.86
CA GLN A 528 -26.27 1.03 -36.32
C GLN A 528 -25.76 1.84 -37.52
N ALA A 529 -24.52 2.32 -37.47
CA ALA A 529 -23.93 3.16 -38.52
C ALA A 529 -23.63 2.40 -39.82
N THR A 530 -23.39 1.09 -39.75
CA THR A 530 -23.17 0.21 -40.91
C THR A 530 -24.46 -0.42 -41.43
N GLY A 531 -25.54 -0.37 -40.64
CA GLY A 531 -26.81 -1.02 -40.94
C GLY A 531 -26.75 -2.56 -40.83
N VAL A 532 -25.72 -3.10 -40.17
CA VAL A 532 -25.58 -4.53 -39.90
C VAL A 532 -26.51 -4.92 -38.76
N VAL A 533 -27.34 -5.93 -38.99
CA VAL A 533 -28.23 -6.51 -37.99
C VAL A 533 -27.65 -7.86 -37.59
N PRO A 534 -27.23 -8.06 -36.32
CA PRO A 534 -26.75 -9.35 -35.85
C PRO A 534 -27.78 -10.45 -36.09
N SER A 535 -27.35 -11.58 -36.65
CA SER A 535 -28.24 -12.71 -36.94
C SER A 535 -27.58 -14.00 -36.48
N LEU A 536 -28.05 -14.56 -35.37
CA LEU A 536 -27.60 -15.85 -34.87
C LEU A 536 -28.81 -16.73 -34.52
N PRO A 537 -28.70 -18.06 -34.67
CA PRO A 537 -29.76 -18.97 -34.23
C PRO A 537 -30.13 -18.72 -32.77
N ASP A 538 -31.42 -18.69 -32.48
CA ASP A 538 -31.98 -18.55 -31.13
C ASP A 538 -31.60 -17.28 -30.35
N LEU A 539 -31.05 -16.26 -31.03
CA LEU A 539 -30.69 -14.99 -30.45
C LEU A 539 -31.35 -13.82 -31.17
N LYS A 540 -32.07 -12.99 -30.41
CA LYS A 540 -32.60 -11.74 -30.94
C LYS A 540 -31.45 -10.77 -31.24
N SER A 541 -31.55 -10.11 -32.39
CA SER A 541 -30.51 -9.20 -32.89
C SER A 541 -30.19 -8.05 -31.91
N ASP A 542 -31.20 -7.57 -31.19
CA ASP A 542 -31.11 -6.50 -30.19
C ASP A 542 -30.54 -6.95 -28.83
N GLU A 543 -30.37 -8.26 -28.60
CA GLU A 543 -29.73 -8.80 -27.40
C GLU A 543 -28.25 -9.13 -27.60
N TYR A 544 -27.74 -9.07 -28.84
CA TYR A 544 -26.41 -9.59 -29.20
C TYR A 544 -25.28 -8.97 -28.36
N VAL A 545 -25.22 -7.65 -28.30
CA VAL A 545 -24.13 -6.93 -27.60
C VAL A 545 -24.15 -7.25 -26.11
N GLN A 546 -25.32 -7.24 -25.47
CA GLN A 546 -25.46 -7.47 -24.03
C GLN A 546 -25.18 -8.92 -23.66
N LYS A 547 -25.53 -9.88 -24.53
CA LYS A 547 -25.20 -11.30 -24.35
C LYS A 547 -23.70 -11.55 -24.51
N LEU A 548 -23.08 -10.90 -25.48
CA LEU A 548 -21.64 -10.92 -25.67
C LEU A 548 -20.94 -10.31 -24.44
N SER A 549 -21.35 -9.15 -23.94
CA SER A 549 -20.84 -8.58 -22.68
C SER A 549 -20.98 -9.54 -21.50
N GLY A 550 -22.14 -10.18 -21.34
CA GLY A 550 -22.36 -11.17 -20.29
C GLY A 550 -21.46 -12.40 -20.43
N TRP A 551 -21.22 -12.86 -21.65
CA TRP A 551 -20.31 -13.97 -21.91
C TRP A 551 -18.86 -13.62 -21.53
N ILE A 552 -18.37 -12.45 -21.92
CA ILE A 552 -17.01 -11.99 -21.60
C ILE A 552 -16.81 -11.83 -20.08
N ASN A 553 -17.70 -11.10 -19.41
CA ASN A 553 -17.63 -10.92 -17.96
C ASN A 553 -17.61 -12.28 -17.24
N ARG A 554 -18.40 -13.24 -17.73
CA ARG A 554 -18.48 -14.56 -17.12
C ARG A 554 -17.20 -15.35 -17.28
N LEU A 555 -16.58 -15.31 -18.46
CA LEU A 555 -15.27 -15.91 -18.68
C LEU A 555 -14.21 -15.29 -17.78
N ASN A 556 -14.25 -13.96 -17.60
CA ASN A 556 -13.35 -13.27 -16.67
C ASN A 556 -13.54 -13.72 -15.23
N GLU A 557 -14.78 -13.84 -14.76
CA GLU A 557 -15.11 -14.28 -13.39
C GLU A 557 -14.65 -15.69 -13.06
N ILE A 558 -14.71 -16.62 -14.02
CA ILE A 558 -14.37 -18.02 -13.78
C ILE A 558 -12.94 -18.39 -14.16
N ARG A 559 -12.14 -17.45 -14.72
CA ARG A 559 -10.80 -17.73 -15.27
C ARG A 559 -9.89 -18.48 -14.30
N ASP A 560 -9.80 -18.01 -13.05
CA ASP A 560 -8.96 -18.67 -12.05
C ASP A 560 -9.44 -20.08 -11.73
N ARG A 561 -10.77 -20.26 -11.70
CA ARG A 561 -11.40 -21.57 -11.50
C ARG A 561 -11.25 -22.48 -12.71
N LEU A 562 -11.01 -21.97 -13.92
CA LEU A 562 -10.72 -22.79 -15.09
C LEU A 562 -9.35 -23.48 -15.01
N LYS A 563 -8.49 -23.14 -14.04
CA LYS A 563 -7.23 -23.85 -13.83
C LYS A 563 -7.46 -25.19 -13.13
N CYS A 564 -6.77 -26.22 -13.60
CA CYS A 564 -6.75 -27.54 -12.99
C CYS A 564 -6.16 -27.45 -11.58
N SER A 565 -6.85 -27.99 -10.59
CA SER A 565 -6.44 -27.98 -9.18
C SER A 565 -5.11 -28.70 -8.91
N VAL A 566 -4.64 -29.52 -9.84
CA VAL A 566 -3.43 -30.35 -9.71
C VAL A 566 -2.23 -29.76 -10.44
N CYS A 567 -2.39 -29.29 -11.68
CA CYS A 567 -1.27 -28.80 -12.50
C CYS A 567 -1.32 -27.32 -12.83
N SER A 568 -2.35 -26.60 -12.38
CA SER A 568 -2.59 -25.18 -12.64
C SER A 568 -2.70 -24.81 -14.13
N GLN A 569 -2.74 -25.77 -15.06
CA GLN A 569 -3.00 -25.50 -16.47
C GLN A 569 -4.48 -25.23 -16.70
N THR A 570 -4.80 -24.34 -17.64
CA THR A 570 -6.20 -24.07 -18.02
C THR A 570 -6.85 -25.33 -18.58
N MET A 571 -8.01 -25.69 -18.04
CA MET A 571 -8.83 -26.79 -18.52
C MET A 571 -9.54 -26.41 -19.81
N THR A 572 -9.71 -27.38 -20.71
CA THR A 572 -10.45 -27.17 -21.96
C THR A 572 -11.94 -27.43 -21.75
N PRO A 573 -12.81 -26.57 -22.31
CA PRO A 573 -14.24 -26.80 -22.27
C PRO A 573 -14.60 -28.04 -23.08
N ASN A 574 -15.69 -28.69 -22.70
CA ASN A 574 -16.24 -29.78 -23.51
C ASN A 574 -17.07 -29.18 -24.67
N ASP A 575 -16.57 -29.35 -25.90
CA ASP A 575 -17.13 -28.82 -27.16
C ASP A 575 -18.62 -29.08 -27.39
N LYS A 576 -19.17 -30.11 -26.75
CA LYS A 576 -20.61 -30.42 -26.77
C LYS A 576 -21.46 -29.29 -26.15
N TYR A 577 -20.88 -28.52 -25.23
CA TYR A 577 -21.57 -27.46 -24.50
C TYR A 577 -21.16 -26.04 -24.97
N SER A 578 -20.24 -25.92 -25.95
CA SER A 578 -19.45 -24.71 -26.24
C SER A 578 -19.98 -23.72 -27.29
N LYS A 579 -21.09 -23.99 -27.98
CA LYS A 579 -21.26 -23.49 -29.37
C LYS A 579 -22.32 -22.42 -29.68
N ALA A 580 -23.08 -21.87 -28.73
CA ALA A 580 -24.07 -20.82 -29.00
C ALA A 580 -24.08 -19.77 -27.87
N LEU A 581 -24.35 -18.47 -28.11
CA LEU A 581 -24.43 -17.36 -27.11
C LEU A 581 -25.53 -17.51 -26.01
N ALA A 582 -25.63 -18.67 -25.38
CA ALA A 582 -26.47 -18.95 -24.22
C ALA A 582 -25.94 -18.31 -22.91
N ARG A 583 -26.75 -18.38 -21.85
CA ARG A 583 -26.42 -17.85 -20.51
C ARG A 583 -25.20 -18.54 -19.87
N TYR A 584 -24.91 -19.77 -20.29
CA TYR A 584 -23.66 -20.48 -20.11
C TYR A 584 -23.41 -21.28 -21.39
N ASN A 585 -22.32 -20.98 -22.07
CA ASN A 585 -21.87 -21.77 -23.23
C ASN A 585 -20.78 -22.72 -22.79
N MET A 586 -20.69 -22.96 -21.50
CA MET A 586 -19.54 -23.60 -20.92
C MET A 586 -19.83 -23.93 -19.48
N THR A 587 -20.47 -25.08 -19.31
CA THR A 587 -20.73 -25.58 -17.97
C THR A 587 -19.79 -26.69 -17.59
N VAL A 588 -18.92 -27.20 -18.49
CA VAL A 588 -18.06 -28.35 -18.21
C VAL A 588 -16.67 -28.16 -18.84
N ALA A 589 -15.61 -28.34 -18.06
CA ALA A 589 -14.23 -28.34 -18.55
C ALA A 589 -13.41 -29.52 -17.99
N SER A 590 -12.36 -29.91 -18.71
CA SER A 590 -11.47 -31.02 -18.35
C SER A 590 -10.01 -30.66 -18.58
N CYS A 591 -9.12 -31.14 -17.71
CA CYS A 591 -7.68 -31.01 -17.90
C CYS A 591 -7.16 -31.94 -19.01
N LYS A 592 -6.33 -31.41 -19.91
CA LYS A 592 -5.72 -32.19 -21.01
C LYS A 592 -4.79 -33.31 -20.53
N LYS A 593 -4.22 -33.22 -19.32
CA LYS A 593 -3.26 -34.20 -18.78
C LYS A 593 -3.87 -35.55 -18.41
N GLY A 594 -5.20 -35.68 -18.41
CA GLY A 594 -5.85 -36.99 -18.29
C GLY A 594 -6.00 -37.48 -16.85
N ASN A 595 -5.63 -38.74 -16.58
CA ASN A 595 -5.96 -39.43 -15.33
C ASN A 595 -5.26 -38.74 -14.13
N GLY A 596 -5.94 -38.66 -12.98
CA GLY A 596 -5.42 -37.98 -11.80
C GLY A 596 -5.54 -36.44 -11.82
N HIS A 597 -6.09 -35.87 -12.89
CA HIS A 597 -6.41 -34.44 -12.99
C HIS A 597 -7.91 -34.19 -12.98
N ASP A 598 -8.27 -32.91 -12.81
CA ASP A 598 -9.65 -32.42 -12.90
C ASP A 598 -10.30 -32.83 -14.24
N ARG A 599 -11.46 -33.49 -14.17
CA ARG A 599 -12.22 -33.99 -15.32
C ARG A 599 -13.70 -33.69 -15.17
N ASN A 600 -14.31 -33.25 -16.26
CA ASN A 600 -15.72 -32.90 -16.34
C ASN A 600 -16.17 -31.96 -15.20
N ILE A 601 -15.30 -31.01 -14.85
CA ILE A 601 -15.57 -30.03 -13.80
C ILE A 601 -16.68 -29.11 -14.26
N TYR A 602 -17.73 -29.04 -13.46
CA TYR A 602 -18.91 -28.25 -13.78
C TYR A 602 -18.80 -26.84 -13.20
N PHE A 603 -18.97 -25.83 -14.06
CA PHE A 603 -19.01 -24.42 -13.69
C PHE A 603 -20.38 -23.82 -14.01
N ASN A 604 -21.01 -23.23 -13.01
CA ASN A 604 -22.26 -22.49 -13.19
C ASN A 604 -22.29 -21.38 -12.13
N HIS A 605 -23.39 -20.65 -11.99
CA HIS A 605 -23.63 -19.79 -10.84
C HIS A 605 -25.01 -20.04 -10.30
N CYS A 606 -25.10 -19.82 -9.00
CA CYS A 606 -26.33 -19.89 -8.28
C CYS A 606 -27.32 -18.84 -8.79
N TRP A 607 -28.53 -19.27 -9.14
CA TRP A 607 -29.60 -18.35 -9.52
C TRP A 607 -30.08 -17.46 -8.36
N ALA A 608 -29.82 -17.86 -7.11
CA ALA A 608 -30.32 -17.19 -5.91
C ALA A 608 -29.31 -16.19 -5.33
N CYS A 609 -28.04 -16.58 -5.17
CA CYS A 609 -26.99 -15.72 -4.60
C CYS A 609 -25.96 -15.24 -5.63
N TYR A 610 -26.06 -15.67 -6.89
CA TYR A 610 -25.16 -15.29 -7.99
C TYR A 610 -23.68 -15.66 -7.79
N GLN A 611 -23.33 -16.45 -6.78
CA GLN A 611 -21.97 -16.98 -6.60
C GLN A 611 -21.70 -18.15 -7.55
N ILE A 612 -20.42 -18.35 -7.89
CA ILE A 612 -19.95 -19.45 -8.73
C ILE A 612 -20.26 -20.79 -8.05
N ILE A 613 -20.72 -21.74 -8.85
CA ILE A 613 -20.82 -23.15 -8.50
C ILE A 613 -19.70 -23.86 -9.24
N ASP A 614 -18.88 -24.58 -8.50
CA ASP A 614 -17.75 -25.37 -8.98
C ASP A 614 -17.87 -26.77 -8.40
N SER A 615 -17.96 -27.78 -9.25
CA SER A 615 -18.21 -29.16 -8.81
C SER A 615 -17.08 -29.77 -7.98
N ARG A 616 -15.89 -29.16 -7.94
CA ARG A 616 -14.79 -29.60 -7.06
C ARG A 616 -15.11 -29.30 -5.59
N GLU A 617 -15.80 -28.19 -5.36
CA GLU A 617 -16.18 -27.70 -4.04
C GLU A 617 -17.60 -28.17 -3.68
N SER A 618 -18.53 -28.00 -4.61
CA SER A 618 -19.94 -28.38 -4.50
C SER A 618 -20.13 -29.78 -5.08
N LYS A 619 -20.01 -30.82 -4.25
CA LYS A 619 -20.03 -32.21 -4.72
C LYS A 619 -21.43 -32.82 -4.85
N ILE A 620 -22.43 -32.18 -4.25
CA ILE A 620 -23.77 -32.74 -4.10
C ILE A 620 -24.70 -32.22 -5.19
N GLN A 621 -25.39 -33.13 -5.86
CA GLN A 621 -26.44 -32.82 -6.82
C GLN A 621 -27.80 -33.28 -6.30
N LEU A 622 -28.82 -32.46 -6.52
CA LEU A 622 -30.23 -32.81 -6.32
C LEU A 622 -31.03 -32.30 -7.51
N ASP A 623 -32.01 -33.10 -7.96
CA ASP A 623 -32.82 -32.82 -9.15
C ASP A 623 -31.97 -32.48 -10.39
N GLY A 624 -30.80 -33.14 -10.53
CA GLY A 624 -29.86 -32.93 -11.63
C GLY A 624 -29.05 -31.63 -11.57
N LEU A 625 -29.09 -30.88 -10.45
CA LEU A 625 -28.35 -29.63 -10.27
C LEU A 625 -27.45 -29.67 -9.04
N TYR A 626 -26.24 -29.13 -9.16
CA TYR A 626 -25.34 -28.94 -8.02
C TYR A 626 -25.92 -27.93 -7.01
N ILE A 627 -25.84 -28.27 -5.72
CA ILE A 627 -26.27 -27.39 -4.64
C ILE A 627 -25.21 -26.33 -4.37
N CYS A 628 -25.53 -25.06 -4.51
CA CYS A 628 -24.58 -23.96 -4.31
C CYS A 628 -23.89 -24.04 -2.94
N ILE A 629 -22.55 -24.06 -2.97
CA ILE A 629 -21.73 -24.13 -1.75
C ILE A 629 -21.91 -22.92 -0.82
N HIS A 630 -22.35 -21.76 -1.33
CA HIS A 630 -22.48 -20.54 -0.55
C HIS A 630 -23.84 -20.36 0.12
N CYS A 631 -24.92 -20.85 -0.49
CA CYS A 631 -26.28 -20.57 -0.02
C CYS A 631 -27.23 -21.78 -0.01
N GLY A 632 -26.74 -22.98 -0.37
CA GLY A 632 -27.56 -24.20 -0.37
C GLY A 632 -28.63 -24.26 -1.47
N SER A 633 -28.63 -23.33 -2.43
CA SER A 633 -29.63 -23.28 -3.49
C SER A 633 -29.33 -24.26 -4.63
N GLY A 634 -30.37 -24.87 -5.16
CA GLY A 634 -30.37 -25.91 -6.21
C GLY A 634 -31.56 -25.65 -7.12
N ALA A 635 -32.39 -26.64 -7.47
CA ALA A 635 -33.55 -26.40 -8.33
C ALA A 635 -34.53 -25.36 -7.73
N LYS A 636 -35.01 -24.39 -8.54
CA LYS A 636 -35.88 -23.29 -8.07
C LYS A 636 -37.16 -23.77 -7.38
N LYS A 637 -37.73 -24.87 -7.85
CA LYS A 637 -39.00 -25.42 -7.37
C LYS A 637 -38.83 -26.88 -6.94
N SER A 638 -37.73 -27.19 -6.25
CA SER A 638 -37.51 -28.55 -5.74
C SER A 638 -38.62 -28.94 -4.76
N LEU A 639 -39.08 -30.19 -4.89
CA LEU A 639 -39.95 -30.86 -3.92
C LEU A 639 -39.17 -31.84 -3.04
N SER A 640 -37.93 -32.17 -3.42
CA SER A 640 -37.10 -33.18 -2.77
C SER A 640 -36.24 -32.63 -1.64
N TYR A 641 -36.02 -31.30 -1.59
CA TYR A 641 -35.25 -30.68 -0.51
C TYR A 641 -35.55 -29.18 -0.35
N SER A 642 -35.21 -28.62 0.82
CA SER A 642 -35.17 -27.18 1.08
C SER A 642 -33.75 -26.66 1.28
N GLN A 643 -33.54 -25.39 0.95
CA GLN A 643 -32.25 -24.72 1.18
C GLN A 643 -31.84 -24.84 2.65
N GLY A 644 -30.64 -25.37 2.88
CA GLY A 644 -30.10 -25.61 4.21
C GLY A 644 -30.49 -26.95 4.83
N ASP A 645 -31.22 -27.83 4.14
CA ASP A 645 -31.46 -29.19 4.63
C ASP A 645 -30.22 -30.09 4.44
N ILE A 646 -29.44 -29.87 3.38
CA ILE A 646 -28.26 -30.70 3.05
C ILE A 646 -27.02 -29.81 2.91
N CYS A 647 -25.91 -30.25 3.48
CA CYS A 647 -24.62 -29.60 3.33
C CYS A 647 -24.09 -29.77 1.89
N PRO A 648 -23.85 -28.67 1.13
CA PRO A 648 -23.37 -28.78 -0.24
C PRO A 648 -21.93 -29.33 -0.35
N LYS A 649 -21.17 -29.31 0.77
CA LYS A 649 -19.77 -29.75 0.81
C LYS A 649 -19.62 -31.25 1.09
N CYS A 650 -20.38 -31.80 2.05
CA CYS A 650 -20.25 -33.21 2.46
C CYS A 650 -21.52 -34.06 2.31
N GLY A 651 -22.67 -33.47 1.96
CA GLY A 651 -23.91 -34.20 1.71
C GLY A 651 -24.71 -34.63 2.93
N THR A 652 -24.23 -34.39 4.16
CA THR A 652 -25.01 -34.67 5.36
C THR A 652 -26.23 -33.75 5.49
N ALA A 653 -27.28 -34.26 6.14
CA ALA A 653 -28.47 -33.49 6.51
C ALA A 653 -28.34 -32.74 7.86
N GLU A 654 -27.19 -32.84 8.54
CA GLU A 654 -26.93 -32.27 9.86
C GLU A 654 -26.64 -30.75 9.85
N MET A 655 -27.48 -30.00 9.16
CA MET A 655 -27.38 -28.56 9.00
C MET A 655 -28.22 -27.85 10.07
N LYS A 656 -27.59 -26.99 10.88
CA LYS A 656 -28.22 -26.26 11.98
C LYS A 656 -28.02 -24.76 11.85
N GLN A 657 -28.97 -23.96 12.30
CA GLN A 657 -28.77 -22.50 12.38
C GLN A 657 -27.60 -22.21 13.33
N LYS A 658 -26.68 -21.35 12.91
CA LYS A 658 -25.51 -20.99 13.72
C LYS A 658 -25.91 -20.18 14.96
N GLU A 659 -26.87 -19.28 14.78
CA GLU A 659 -27.49 -18.46 15.82
C GLU A 659 -29.00 -18.41 15.58
N GLU A 660 -29.80 -18.38 16.63
CA GLU A 660 -31.27 -18.34 16.52
C GLU A 660 -31.74 -17.10 15.73
N GLY A 661 -32.54 -17.32 14.70
CA GLY A 661 -33.03 -16.25 13.82
C GLY A 661 -32.02 -15.80 12.73
N SER A 662 -30.77 -16.28 12.77
CA SER A 662 -29.79 -15.97 11.73
C SER A 662 -30.10 -16.69 10.41
N ARG A 663 -29.66 -16.10 9.29
CA ARG A 663 -29.68 -16.75 7.96
C ARG A 663 -28.47 -17.64 7.72
N PHE A 664 -27.61 -17.85 8.71
CA PHE A 664 -26.43 -18.69 8.59
C PHE A 664 -26.73 -20.09 9.10
N ILE A 665 -26.47 -21.08 8.25
CA ILE A 665 -26.67 -22.49 8.57
C ILE A 665 -25.31 -23.19 8.48
N GLN A 666 -24.94 -23.90 9.52
CA GLN A 666 -23.67 -24.60 9.64
C GLN A 666 -23.88 -26.11 9.69
N CYS A 667 -23.04 -26.82 8.95
CA CYS A 667 -22.97 -28.27 8.96
C CYS A 667 -22.28 -28.76 10.23
N SER A 668 -22.93 -29.63 11.00
CA SER A 668 -22.34 -30.21 12.22
C SER A 668 -21.17 -31.14 11.92
N SER A 669 -21.21 -31.83 10.78
CA SER A 669 -20.18 -32.81 10.38
C SER A 669 -18.87 -32.17 9.88
N CYS A 670 -18.95 -31.16 9.01
CA CYS A 670 -17.76 -30.57 8.37
C CYS A 670 -17.56 -29.08 8.64
N GLN A 671 -18.37 -28.50 9.55
CA GLN A 671 -18.34 -27.09 9.96
C GLN A 671 -18.58 -26.07 8.83
N HIS A 672 -18.92 -26.54 7.62
CA HIS A 672 -19.21 -25.69 6.46
C HIS A 672 -20.44 -24.82 6.72
N THR A 673 -20.34 -23.52 6.47
CA THR A 673 -21.42 -22.56 6.69
C THR A 673 -21.95 -22.03 5.37
N ILE A 674 -23.27 -21.96 5.24
CA ILE A 674 -23.97 -21.30 4.14
C ILE A 674 -24.79 -20.12 4.66
N ARG A 675 -25.08 -19.15 3.78
CA ARG A 675 -26.01 -18.05 4.05
C ARG A 675 -27.25 -18.17 3.17
N LEU A 676 -28.42 -18.32 3.79
CA LEU A 676 -29.68 -18.33 3.06
C LEU A 676 -29.93 -16.98 2.34
N PRO A 677 -30.40 -17.02 1.08
CA PRO A 677 -30.66 -15.82 0.29
C PRO A 677 -31.93 -15.09 0.77
N ALA A 678 -32.37 -14.07 0.03
CA ALA A 678 -33.64 -13.39 0.29
C ALA A 678 -34.83 -14.36 0.18
N GLN A 679 -35.93 -14.05 0.87
CA GLN A 679 -37.10 -14.94 0.96
C GLN A 679 -37.66 -15.33 -0.42
N GLN A 680 -37.68 -14.39 -1.37
CA GLN A 680 -38.10 -14.66 -2.76
C GLN A 680 -37.18 -15.63 -3.54
N HIS A 681 -36.01 -15.97 -3.00
CA HIS A 681 -35.02 -16.85 -3.61
C HIS A 681 -34.81 -18.15 -2.81
N LEU A 682 -35.67 -18.46 -1.84
CA LEU A 682 -35.61 -19.72 -1.11
C LEU A 682 -36.14 -20.89 -1.95
N THR A 683 -35.46 -22.04 -1.86
CA THR A 683 -35.86 -23.32 -2.46
C THR A 683 -36.53 -24.19 -1.40
N GLY A 684 -37.59 -24.91 -1.81
CA GLY A 684 -38.19 -25.99 -1.04
C GLY A 684 -39.40 -25.61 -0.21
N TYR A 685 -40.04 -26.62 0.38
CA TYR A 685 -41.34 -26.48 1.05
C TYR A 685 -41.23 -25.84 2.45
N ARG A 686 -40.11 -26.08 3.15
CA ARG A 686 -39.88 -25.64 4.54
C ARG A 686 -39.99 -24.12 4.74
N TRP A 687 -39.71 -23.36 3.69
CA TRP A 687 -39.70 -21.89 3.74
C TRP A 687 -41.01 -21.23 3.31
N ARG A 688 -42.04 -22.01 2.92
CA ARG A 688 -43.38 -21.47 2.63
C ARG A 688 -44.01 -20.97 3.95
N GLY A 689 -44.03 -19.65 4.14
CA GLY A 689 -44.70 -18.99 5.28
C GLY A 689 -43.79 -18.50 6.41
N TYR A 690 -42.49 -18.80 6.40
CA TYR A 690 -41.53 -18.32 7.41
C TYR A 690 -41.10 -16.87 7.13
N LYS A 691 -41.34 -15.93 8.06
CA LYS A 691 -40.78 -14.57 8.03
C LYS A 691 -39.54 -14.54 8.92
N PHE A 692 -38.35 -14.39 8.32
CA PHE A 692 -37.14 -14.07 9.07
C PHE A 692 -37.23 -12.61 9.53
N LYS A 693 -36.88 -12.35 10.80
CA LYS A 693 -36.78 -10.98 11.33
C LYS A 693 -35.65 -10.21 10.66
#